data_AF-K0B2V6-F1
#
_entry.id   AF-K0B2V6-F1
#
_cell.length_a   1.000
_cell.length_b   1.000
_cell.length_c   1.000
_cell.angle_alpha   90.00
_cell.angle_beta   90.00
_cell.angle_gamma   90.00
#
_symmetry.space_group_name_H-M   'P 1'
#
loop_
_entity.id
_entity.type
_entity.pdbx_description
1 polymer ?
#
loop_
_entity_poly.entity_id
_entity_poly.type
_entity_poly.pdbx_seq_one_letter_code
_entity_poly.pdbx_strand_id
1 'polypeptide(L)'
;MVDKMIDKKLFLLFVGVLLIPSLASDVFAENTALQIELTYPNGDRVSLGNTNLVIESQDDSIHQELIGTSSEPYFTTELPVDSRYEILVYVNDMLAGTKYLSLDDKTEHLIKIPINPSVGMKFIAYYEDGKTPIEGALLELYSHNGNLIKSAKTDAEGKTLRFWVSSTIATGDHYRVKISISDDLVYESTEIRLGSGSSDFDIVTNWPAVVDFIKINSNLENYPNHSYEKNVVARVFNEQLEKSATFVRDSAHITELQVGKYQVWVFEKNNPSHLLANQTIIVDDNSGQYDVSVLNSLPESNVVSEPSLQVNSNPDKSEFLNDFSNLSWTKQSSSGQQTQNIDDNLLQLVTEGNNDAVFTRSSFDKMDLSDKKITISYSLDNISSLEQFWIYFSHDDFESWYTHKISVPKATDGKLLTYTFQISDSDITGEPDMSSLSQVQVRIKDNSVGPVTLNLYEFFIENTSSDQITNVGYSDLESCNCVAFRLDDIQDFFLADVQIELIKTFQRNNVDLTIGVIANQIGKDIDLTDFVSSVSDAPGIGFANHGWNHDDFAQFDTVGQEMLILRSNNKIVELFGVEPTVFIPPFNSYNDATVSALLSLEFTHFSSELDFATPPFPLSGQTLYHFPETAFTGELNDERTQFVGLSADTTFDQVTKSISEHGFAVVTLHPQEFSLFYHQNYQNDVNFAQIEQLEILFGKLNEHNIDTVLISEINTEPNQKLIVPQWIKNNAQWWVEDRVSTEEFVNSLEFLISEDVIHVSQTEQTGVSHEIPVWVKQNIEWWAHGFTSDLEFLNATEFLIQNGIIQI
;
A
#
# COMPACT_ATOMS: atom_id res chain seq x y z
N MET A 1 35.57 -58.74 71.74
CA MET A 1 35.49 -60.18 71.39
C MET A 1 35.42 -60.24 69.87
N VAL A 2 36.46 -60.71 69.16
CA VAL A 2 36.72 -62.14 68.86
C VAL A 2 35.54 -62.65 68.00
N ASP A 3 35.64 -63.10 66.75
CA ASP A 3 36.69 -63.77 65.95
C ASP A 3 36.26 -63.65 64.45
N LYS A 4 37.16 -63.42 63.46
CA LYS A 4 37.76 -64.42 62.52
C LYS A 4 36.71 -65.17 61.64
N MET A 5 36.89 -65.44 60.33
CA MET A 5 38.06 -65.51 59.45
C MET A 5 37.64 -65.90 57.99
N ILE A 6 38.53 -65.63 57.02
CA ILE A 6 38.80 -66.38 55.74
C ILE A 6 37.84 -66.10 54.56
N ASP A 7 38.27 -65.69 53.35
CA ASP A 7 39.34 -66.30 52.53
C ASP A 7 40.14 -65.35 51.59
N LYS A 8 41.33 -65.84 51.22
CA LYS A 8 42.52 -65.25 50.57
C LYS A 8 42.44 -65.28 49.01
N LYS A 9 43.20 -64.54 48.17
CA LYS A 9 44.65 -64.22 48.15
C LYS A 9 44.97 -63.27 46.96
N LEU A 10 45.77 -62.23 47.17
CA LEU A 10 46.53 -61.49 46.14
C LEU A 10 48.03 -61.67 46.47
N PHE A 11 48.86 -61.99 45.48
CA PHE A 11 50.28 -62.28 45.67
C PHE A 11 51.13 -61.08 45.21
N LEU A 12 51.77 -60.41 46.17
CA LEU A 12 52.87 -59.47 45.96
C LEU A 12 54.18 -60.24 46.06
N LEU A 13 55.08 -60.08 45.08
CA LEU A 13 56.46 -60.53 45.16
C LEU A 13 57.40 -59.34 44.93
N PHE A 14 58.32 -59.16 45.86
CA PHE A 14 59.38 -58.15 45.85
C PHE A 14 60.71 -58.89 45.62
N VAL A 15 61.47 -58.54 44.57
CA VAL A 15 62.92 -58.81 44.48
C VAL A 15 63.55 -57.69 43.64
N GLY A 16 64.50 -56.96 44.22
CA GLY A 16 65.25 -55.89 43.56
C GLY A 16 66.47 -56.40 42.79
N VAL A 17 66.88 -55.65 41.76
CA VAL A 17 68.16 -55.81 41.05
C VAL A 17 68.65 -54.44 40.52
N LEU A 18 69.88 -54.10 40.95
CA LEU A 18 70.89 -53.15 40.43
C LEU A 18 70.50 -51.72 40.00
N LEU A 19 70.98 -50.77 40.81
CA LEU A 19 71.41 -49.44 40.40
C LEU A 19 72.57 -49.54 39.38
N ILE A 20 72.33 -49.04 38.17
CA ILE A 20 73.37 -48.47 37.31
C ILE A 20 73.12 -46.96 37.34
N PRO A 21 74.05 -46.12 37.82
CA PRO A 21 73.92 -44.69 37.60
C PRO A 21 74.14 -44.45 36.11
N SER A 22 73.06 -44.27 35.34
CA SER A 22 73.19 -43.56 34.08
C SER A 22 73.58 -42.14 34.44
N LEU A 23 74.84 -41.79 34.21
CA LEU A 23 75.25 -40.41 33.99
C LEU A 23 74.48 -39.91 32.75
N ALA A 24 73.21 -39.53 32.94
CA ALA A 24 72.62 -38.52 32.10
C ALA A 24 73.33 -37.23 32.51
N SER A 25 74.23 -36.76 31.65
CA SER A 25 74.64 -35.38 31.70
C SER A 25 73.37 -34.57 31.52
N ASP A 26 72.96 -33.84 32.55
CA ASP A 26 72.12 -32.66 32.35
C ASP A 26 73.00 -31.68 31.55
N VAL A 27 72.95 -31.80 30.23
CA VAL A 27 73.38 -30.73 29.34
C VAL A 27 72.33 -29.65 29.55
N PHE A 28 72.63 -28.72 30.46
CA PHE A 28 71.92 -27.45 30.48
C PHE A 28 72.17 -26.83 29.10
N ALA A 29 71.14 -26.79 28.27
CA ALA A 29 71.23 -26.07 27.01
C ALA A 29 71.55 -24.61 27.34
N GLU A 30 72.65 -24.11 26.81
CA GLU A 30 73.08 -22.74 27.06
C GLU A 30 72.08 -21.81 26.36
N ASN A 31 71.45 -20.88 27.09
CA ASN A 31 70.51 -19.93 26.48
C ASN A 31 71.28 -18.77 25.88
N THR A 32 70.91 -18.32 24.69
CA THR A 32 71.44 -17.11 24.08
C THR A 32 70.35 -16.04 23.95
N ALA A 33 70.70 -14.79 24.27
CA ALA A 33 69.83 -13.65 24.07
C ALA A 33 69.82 -13.23 22.59
N LEU A 34 68.63 -13.04 22.03
CA LEU A 34 68.38 -12.67 20.66
C LEU A 34 67.53 -11.40 20.59
N GLN A 35 67.87 -10.55 19.62
CA GLN A 35 67.08 -9.41 19.17
C GLN A 35 66.46 -9.75 17.82
N ILE A 36 65.14 -9.60 17.69
CA ILE A 36 64.43 -9.87 16.44
C ILE A 36 63.92 -8.55 15.87
N GLU A 37 64.47 -8.14 14.73
CA GLU A 37 64.09 -6.93 13.98
C GLU A 37 63.18 -7.31 12.81
N LEU A 38 61.99 -6.71 12.75
CA LEU A 38 61.08 -6.86 11.62
C LEU A 38 61.43 -5.84 10.54
N THR A 39 61.51 -6.30 9.29
CA THR A 39 61.87 -5.47 8.13
C THR A 39 60.89 -5.64 6.98
N TYR A 40 60.71 -4.61 6.16
CA TYR A 40 60.10 -4.75 4.84
C TYR A 40 61.12 -5.29 3.81
N PRO A 41 60.70 -5.81 2.65
CA PRO A 41 61.60 -6.33 1.62
C PRO A 41 62.61 -5.30 1.08
N ASN A 42 62.33 -4.00 1.23
CA ASN A 42 63.24 -2.91 0.86
C ASN A 42 64.32 -2.62 1.94
N GLY A 43 64.28 -3.32 3.08
CA GLY A 43 65.21 -3.17 4.20
C GLY A 43 64.79 -2.17 5.28
N ASP A 44 63.66 -1.49 5.13
CA ASP A 44 63.15 -0.55 6.14
C ASP A 44 62.63 -1.31 7.36
N ARG A 45 62.79 -0.71 8.54
CA ARG A 45 62.28 -1.27 9.81
C ARG A 45 60.77 -1.14 9.92
N VAL A 46 60.14 -2.14 10.52
CA VAL A 46 58.71 -2.17 10.82
C VAL A 46 58.47 -1.77 12.28
N SER A 47 57.44 -0.96 12.53
CA SER A 47 56.98 -0.67 13.89
C SER A 47 56.38 -1.92 14.53
N LEU A 48 56.74 -2.21 15.78
CA LEU A 48 56.26 -3.40 16.48
C LEU A 48 54.84 -3.23 17.06
N GLY A 49 54.24 -2.04 16.96
CA GLY A 49 52.86 -1.83 17.38
C GLY A 49 51.89 -2.73 16.60
N ASN A 50 51.01 -3.44 17.32
CA ASN A 50 50.05 -4.42 16.78
C ASN A 50 50.69 -5.65 16.11
N THR A 51 51.92 -5.99 16.50
CA THR A 51 52.61 -7.19 16.03
C THR A 51 52.84 -8.16 17.18
N ASN A 52 52.71 -9.46 16.92
CA ASN A 52 52.99 -10.51 17.88
C ASN A 52 53.92 -11.56 17.24
N LEU A 53 54.85 -12.11 18.02
CA LEU A 53 55.66 -13.25 17.62
C LEU A 53 55.20 -14.49 18.36
N VAL A 54 55.10 -15.60 17.65
CA VAL A 54 54.99 -16.94 18.22
C VAL A 54 56.26 -17.70 17.85
N ILE A 55 56.96 -18.23 18.86
CA ILE A 55 58.20 -18.98 18.70
C ILE A 55 57.96 -20.40 19.20
N GLU A 56 58.13 -21.36 18.29
CA GLU A 56 57.94 -22.78 18.57
C GLU A 56 59.23 -23.56 18.26
N SER A 57 59.63 -24.47 19.14
CA SER A 57 60.74 -25.39 18.85
C SER A 57 60.26 -26.59 18.03
N GLN A 58 61.15 -27.16 17.21
CA GLN A 58 60.80 -28.30 16.34
C GLN A 58 60.34 -29.57 17.10
N ASP A 59 60.68 -29.69 18.38
CA ASP A 59 60.26 -30.79 19.26
C ASP A 59 59.06 -30.43 20.14
N ASP A 60 58.41 -29.28 19.88
CA ASP A 60 57.27 -28.72 20.60
C ASP A 60 57.52 -28.49 22.12
N SER A 61 58.79 -28.51 22.55
CA SER A 61 59.16 -28.33 23.96
C SER A 61 59.13 -26.87 24.41
N ILE A 62 59.19 -25.92 23.47
CA ILE A 62 59.20 -24.48 23.72
C ILE A 62 58.09 -23.82 22.91
N HIS A 63 57.22 -23.06 23.59
CA HIS A 63 56.22 -22.16 23.00
C HIS A 63 56.31 -20.81 23.71
N GLN A 64 56.60 -19.74 22.96
CA GLN A 64 56.71 -18.40 23.50
C GLN A 64 55.96 -17.39 22.63
N GLU A 65 55.16 -16.56 23.29
CA GLU A 65 54.45 -15.45 22.65
C GLU A 65 55.01 -14.11 23.13
N LEU A 66 55.35 -13.24 22.18
CA LEU A 66 55.88 -11.91 22.45
C LEU A 66 54.99 -10.87 21.79
N ILE A 67 54.55 -9.89 22.58
CA ILE A 67 53.71 -8.78 22.10
C ILE A 67 54.60 -7.56 21.83
N GLY A 68 54.48 -7.01 20.63
CA GLY A 68 55.25 -5.86 20.19
C GLY A 68 54.69 -4.55 20.72
N THR A 69 55.58 -3.60 21.00
CA THR A 69 55.21 -2.25 21.45
C THR A 69 55.86 -1.20 20.56
N SER A 70 55.14 -0.12 20.25
CA SER A 70 55.61 0.91 19.31
C SER A 70 56.86 1.67 19.76
N SER A 71 57.22 1.59 21.05
CA SER A 71 58.42 2.22 21.60
C SER A 71 59.70 1.42 21.38
N GLU A 72 59.58 0.12 21.08
CA GLU A 72 60.73 -0.78 20.98
C GLU A 72 61.15 -1.00 19.52
N PRO A 73 62.46 -1.00 19.22
CA PRO A 73 62.98 -1.19 17.87
C PRO A 73 63.12 -2.68 17.45
N TYR A 74 63.08 -3.62 18.40
CA TYR A 74 63.18 -5.07 18.18
C TYR A 74 62.51 -5.83 19.33
N PHE A 75 62.10 -7.07 19.08
CA PHE A 75 61.75 -8.01 20.15
C PHE A 75 63.02 -8.55 20.81
N THR A 76 62.96 -8.89 22.09
CA THR A 76 64.06 -9.56 22.79
C THR A 76 63.57 -10.88 23.37
N THR A 77 64.35 -11.95 23.19
CA THR A 77 64.07 -13.26 23.77
C THR A 77 65.36 -14.01 24.12
N GLU A 78 65.26 -15.06 24.94
CA GLU A 78 66.33 -15.98 25.27
C GLU A 78 65.94 -17.39 24.87
N LEU A 79 66.74 -18.03 24.00
CA LEU A 79 66.46 -19.36 23.46
C LEU A 79 67.67 -20.30 23.62
N PRO A 80 67.45 -21.60 23.93
CA PRO A 80 68.49 -22.63 23.93
C PRO A 80 69.27 -22.76 22.61
N VAL A 81 70.60 -22.79 22.68
CA VAL A 81 71.46 -23.11 21.53
C VAL A 81 71.33 -24.59 21.10
N ASP A 82 71.85 -24.90 19.91
CA ASP A 82 71.78 -26.21 19.23
C ASP A 82 70.36 -26.72 18.93
N SER A 83 69.40 -25.80 18.87
CA SER A 83 67.97 -26.07 18.65
C SER A 83 67.44 -25.41 17.39
N ARG A 84 66.28 -25.89 16.90
CA ARG A 84 65.58 -25.35 15.72
C ARG A 84 64.25 -24.75 16.13
N TYR A 85 64.00 -23.53 15.64
CA TYR A 85 62.82 -22.74 15.93
C TYR A 85 62.08 -22.36 14.66
N GLU A 86 60.76 -22.34 14.74
CA GLU A 86 59.86 -21.66 13.84
C GLU A 86 59.36 -20.38 14.52
N ILE A 87 59.59 -19.24 13.88
CA ILE A 87 59.15 -17.94 14.36
C ILE A 87 58.07 -17.44 13.40
N LEU A 88 56.84 -17.35 13.90
CA LEU A 88 55.68 -16.82 13.20
C LEU A 88 55.47 -15.36 13.61
N VAL A 89 55.32 -14.48 12.64
CA VAL A 89 55.08 -13.06 12.85
C VAL A 89 53.64 -12.74 12.46
N TYR A 90 52.86 -12.28 13.43
CA TYR A 90 51.49 -11.83 13.21
C TYR A 90 51.43 -10.30 13.25
N VAL A 91 50.68 -9.70 12.33
CA VAL A 91 50.42 -8.25 12.28
C VAL A 91 48.91 -8.06 12.16
N ASN A 92 48.30 -7.42 13.18
CA ASN A 92 46.85 -7.34 13.34
C ASN A 92 46.17 -8.73 13.23
N ASP A 93 46.75 -9.71 13.93
CA ASP A 93 46.34 -11.12 13.95
C ASP A 93 46.49 -11.91 12.64
N MET A 94 47.05 -11.32 11.57
CA MET A 94 47.30 -12.03 10.31
C MET A 94 48.76 -12.46 10.20
N LEU A 95 49.00 -13.65 9.66
CA LEU A 95 50.36 -14.14 9.45
C LEU A 95 51.07 -13.31 8.38
N ALA A 96 52.05 -12.53 8.81
CA ALA A 96 52.78 -11.57 7.98
C ALA A 96 54.18 -12.06 7.58
N GLY A 97 54.75 -13.03 8.32
CA GLY A 97 56.04 -13.62 8.00
C GLY A 97 56.34 -14.86 8.83
N THR A 98 57.23 -15.70 8.30
CA THR A 98 57.72 -16.92 8.97
C THR A 98 59.23 -17.01 8.81
N LYS A 99 59.93 -17.36 9.89
CA LYS A 99 61.37 -17.61 9.87
C LYS A 99 61.70 -18.91 10.57
N TYR A 100 62.33 -19.83 9.86
CA TYR A 100 62.99 -20.98 10.45
C TYR A 100 64.42 -20.60 10.84
N LEU A 101 64.79 -20.85 12.10
CA LEU A 101 66.08 -20.51 12.69
C LEU A 101 66.71 -21.77 13.31
N SER A 102 67.91 -22.13 12.87
CA SER A 102 68.76 -23.08 13.60
C SER A 102 69.74 -22.26 14.42
N LEU A 103 69.68 -22.38 15.74
CA LEU A 103 70.46 -21.56 16.66
C LEU A 103 71.71 -22.33 17.09
N ASP A 104 72.89 -21.75 16.90
CA ASP A 104 74.19 -22.28 17.35
C ASP A 104 75.06 -21.16 17.95
N ASP A 105 76.22 -21.52 18.52
CA ASP A 105 77.16 -20.58 19.15
C ASP A 105 77.73 -19.49 18.22
N LYS A 106 77.46 -19.57 16.91
CA LYS A 106 77.95 -18.63 15.88
C LYS A 106 76.83 -17.80 15.26
N THR A 107 75.58 -18.02 15.68
CA THR A 107 74.41 -17.33 15.13
C THR A 107 74.43 -15.86 15.54
N GLU A 108 74.07 -14.98 14.61
CA GLU A 108 73.99 -13.54 14.88
C GLU A 108 72.95 -13.25 15.97
N HIS A 109 73.30 -12.44 16.97
CA HIS A 109 72.37 -12.03 18.01
C HIS A 109 71.22 -11.15 17.50
N LEU A 110 71.36 -10.56 16.31
CA LEU A 110 70.32 -9.76 15.65
C LEU A 110 69.74 -10.55 14.46
N ILE A 111 68.52 -11.06 14.62
CA ILE A 111 67.79 -11.78 13.59
C ILE A 111 66.85 -10.81 12.87
N LYS A 112 67.01 -10.68 11.56
CA LYS A 112 66.09 -9.89 10.73
C LYS A 112 65.04 -10.79 10.07
N ILE A 113 63.77 -10.47 10.25
CA ILE A 113 62.65 -11.19 9.63
C ILE A 113 61.93 -10.25 8.66
N PRO A 114 61.98 -10.54 7.34
CA PRO A 114 61.18 -9.80 6.38
C PRO A 114 59.71 -10.17 6.52
N ILE A 115 58.83 -9.16 6.58
CA ILE A 115 57.37 -9.35 6.54
C ILE A 115 56.78 -8.79 5.25
N ASN A 116 55.60 -9.28 4.90
CA ASN A 116 54.86 -8.75 3.77
C ASN A 116 54.46 -7.28 4.01
N PRO A 117 54.62 -6.38 3.02
CA PRO A 117 54.14 -5.01 3.13
C PRO A 117 52.62 -4.98 3.22
N SER A 118 52.08 -3.94 3.86
CA SER A 118 50.64 -3.73 3.91
C SER A 118 50.06 -3.50 2.52
N VAL A 119 48.91 -4.11 2.28
CA VAL A 119 48.11 -3.98 1.05
C VAL A 119 46.80 -3.28 1.38
N GLY A 120 46.22 -2.61 0.38
CA GLY A 120 45.08 -1.74 0.61
C GLY A 120 43.74 -2.37 0.27
N MET A 121 42.80 -2.36 1.21
CA MET A 121 41.39 -2.70 1.01
C MET A 121 40.55 -1.44 0.92
N LYS A 122 39.66 -1.35 -0.06
CA LYS A 122 38.62 -0.31 -0.09
C LYS A 122 37.27 -0.99 -0.16
N PHE A 123 36.33 -0.55 0.66
CA PHE A 123 34.98 -1.10 0.69
C PHE A 123 33.98 -0.15 0.06
N ILE A 124 32.98 -0.72 -0.60
CA ILE A 124 31.82 -0.03 -1.17
C ILE A 124 30.57 -0.71 -0.60
N ALA A 125 29.76 0.03 0.14
CA ALA A 125 28.55 -0.50 0.78
C ALA A 125 27.31 -0.24 -0.08
N TYR A 126 26.50 -1.29 -0.28
CA TYR A 126 25.24 -1.24 -1.02
C TYR A 126 24.09 -1.80 -0.18
N TYR A 127 22.88 -1.29 -0.44
CA TYR A 127 21.63 -1.93 -0.04
C TYR A 127 21.45 -3.29 -0.76
N GLU A 128 20.41 -4.04 -0.41
CA GLU A 128 20.17 -5.41 -0.90
C GLU A 128 20.05 -5.53 -2.43
N ASP A 129 19.71 -4.43 -3.10
CA ASP A 129 19.62 -4.35 -4.56
C ASP A 129 20.98 -4.44 -5.27
N GLY A 130 22.08 -4.35 -4.51
CA GLY A 130 23.46 -4.37 -4.99
C GLY A 130 23.83 -3.17 -5.87
N LYS A 131 23.02 -2.10 -5.87
CA LYS A 131 23.16 -0.93 -6.76
C LYS A 131 23.12 0.38 -6.00
N THR A 132 22.22 0.52 -5.02
CA THR A 132 22.03 1.76 -4.27
C THR A 132 23.11 1.88 -3.20
N PRO A 133 23.99 2.90 -3.25
CA PRO A 133 25.05 3.05 -2.25
C PRO A 133 24.51 3.49 -0.90
N ILE A 134 25.16 3.05 0.19
CA ILE A 134 24.82 3.47 1.56
C ILE A 134 25.71 4.63 1.98
N GLU A 135 25.17 5.86 2.03
CA GLU A 135 25.90 7.05 2.45
C GLU A 135 26.01 7.17 3.99
N GLY A 136 27.18 7.60 4.49
CA GLY A 136 27.37 7.97 5.89
C GLY A 136 27.44 6.82 6.90
N ALA A 137 27.31 5.56 6.45
CA ALA A 137 27.41 4.38 7.30
C ALA A 137 28.82 4.21 7.89
N LEU A 138 28.89 3.81 9.15
CA LEU A 138 30.15 3.46 9.81
C LEU A 138 30.55 2.04 9.42
N LEU A 139 31.72 1.91 8.80
CA LEU A 139 32.32 0.62 8.45
C LEU A 139 33.49 0.33 9.37
N GLU A 140 33.47 -0.84 10.01
CA GLU A 140 34.48 -1.32 10.95
C GLU A 140 35.10 -2.64 10.47
N LEU A 141 36.42 -2.68 10.34
CA LEU A 141 37.18 -3.84 9.92
C LEU A 141 37.74 -4.59 11.13
N TYR A 142 37.39 -5.86 11.26
CA TYR A 142 37.83 -6.75 12.33
C TYR A 142 38.76 -7.84 11.80
N SER A 143 39.73 -8.23 12.63
CA SER A 143 40.52 -9.45 12.41
C SER A 143 39.66 -10.71 12.63
N HIS A 144 40.16 -11.87 12.21
CA HIS A 144 39.49 -13.15 12.46
C HIS A 144 39.32 -13.46 13.97
N ASN A 145 40.10 -12.81 14.85
CA ASN A 145 40.01 -12.93 16.30
C ASN A 145 39.04 -11.92 16.93
N GLY A 146 38.36 -11.08 16.13
CA GLY A 146 37.39 -10.10 16.61
C GLY A 146 38.01 -8.79 17.11
N ASN A 147 39.30 -8.53 16.83
CA ASN A 147 39.93 -7.26 17.18
C ASN A 147 39.63 -6.20 16.12
N LEU A 148 39.16 -5.02 16.54
CA LEU A 148 38.94 -3.88 15.64
C LEU A 148 40.29 -3.36 15.13
N ILE A 149 40.45 -3.33 13.81
CA ILE A 149 41.68 -2.88 13.14
C ILE A 149 41.55 -1.42 12.73
N LYS A 150 40.47 -1.08 12.00
CA LYS A 150 40.18 0.25 11.48
C LYS A 150 38.69 0.48 11.31
N SER A 151 38.30 1.75 11.30
CA SER A 151 36.95 2.17 10.91
C SER A 151 36.97 3.42 10.03
N ALA A 152 35.93 3.60 9.21
CA ALA A 152 35.68 4.80 8.43
C ALA A 152 34.20 4.93 8.07
N LYS A 153 33.75 6.15 7.77
CA LYS A 153 32.42 6.38 7.19
C LYS A 153 32.45 6.24 5.67
N THR A 154 31.32 5.82 5.09
CA THR A 154 31.10 5.84 3.65
C THR A 154 30.76 7.24 3.14
N ASP A 155 31.17 7.55 1.90
CA ASP A 155 30.74 8.75 1.18
C ASP A 155 29.41 8.54 0.42
N ALA A 156 28.99 9.53 -0.37
CA ALA A 156 27.75 9.49 -1.16
C ALA A 156 27.70 8.37 -2.22
N GLU A 157 28.85 7.80 -2.60
CA GLU A 157 28.90 6.61 -3.46
C GLU A 157 29.18 5.33 -2.67
N GLY A 158 28.94 5.33 -1.36
CA GLY A 158 29.10 4.18 -0.48
C GLY A 158 30.55 3.79 -0.21
N LYS A 159 31.54 4.58 -0.64
CA LYS A 159 32.97 4.21 -0.57
C LYS A 159 33.59 4.63 0.75
N THR A 160 34.47 3.77 1.23
CA THR A 160 35.40 4.10 2.33
C THR A 160 36.74 4.61 1.82
N LEU A 161 37.51 5.22 2.71
CA LEU A 161 38.96 5.37 2.50
C LEU A 161 39.65 4.00 2.46
N ARG A 162 40.80 3.92 1.79
CA ARG A 162 41.56 2.66 1.69
C ARG A 162 42.23 2.30 3.03
N PHE A 163 41.96 1.09 3.52
CA PHE A 163 42.58 0.51 4.71
C PHE A 163 43.83 -0.27 4.34
N TRP A 164 44.98 0.15 4.88
CA TRP A 164 46.25 -0.55 4.72
C TRP A 164 46.39 -1.60 5.81
N VAL A 165 46.35 -2.88 5.42
CA VAL A 165 46.33 -4.04 6.31
C VAL A 165 47.19 -5.17 5.76
N SER A 166 47.40 -6.21 6.56
CA SER A 166 48.15 -7.41 6.15
C SER A 166 47.35 -8.23 5.13
N SER A 167 48.04 -8.90 4.21
CA SER A 167 47.41 -9.90 3.33
C SER A 167 46.97 -11.14 4.12
N THR A 168 45.91 -11.82 3.70
CA THR A 168 45.36 -13.02 4.37
C THR A 168 45.69 -14.29 3.57
N ILE A 169 46.97 -14.47 3.24
CA ILE A 169 47.44 -15.55 2.35
C ILE A 169 47.50 -16.88 3.11
N ALA A 170 47.69 -16.84 4.43
CA ALA A 170 47.69 -18.04 5.25
C ALA A 170 46.29 -18.68 5.32
N THR A 171 46.28 -19.98 5.56
CA THR A 171 45.04 -20.75 5.71
C THR A 171 44.35 -20.35 7.01
N GLY A 172 43.08 -19.95 6.93
CA GLY A 172 42.30 -19.48 8.09
C GLY A 172 42.27 -17.97 8.26
N ASP A 173 43.26 -17.25 7.71
CA ASP A 173 43.29 -15.79 7.77
C ASP A 173 42.16 -15.20 6.92
N HIS A 174 41.36 -14.33 7.55
CA HIS A 174 40.29 -13.57 6.93
C HIS A 174 39.97 -12.33 7.77
N TYR A 175 39.38 -11.32 7.13
CA TYR A 175 38.77 -10.18 7.82
C TYR A 175 37.25 -10.32 7.86
N ARG A 176 36.63 -9.54 8.73
CA ARG A 176 35.18 -9.30 8.71
C ARG A 176 34.91 -7.83 8.78
N VAL A 177 33.82 -7.40 8.18
CA VAL A 177 33.38 -6.01 8.17
C VAL A 177 32.04 -5.91 8.85
N LYS A 178 31.89 -4.94 9.75
CA LYS A 178 30.59 -4.50 10.25
C LYS A 178 30.23 -3.16 9.63
N ILE A 179 29.00 -3.04 9.16
CA ILE A 179 28.43 -1.80 8.62
C ILE A 179 27.30 -1.38 9.55
N SER A 180 27.31 -0.13 10.00
CA SER A 180 26.31 0.41 10.92
C SER A 180 25.76 1.74 10.42
N ILE A 181 24.43 1.85 10.31
CA ILE A 181 23.74 3.13 10.05
C ILE A 181 23.37 3.81 11.39
N SER A 182 23.04 3.01 12.40
CA SER A 182 22.83 3.43 13.78
C SER A 182 23.30 2.34 14.75
N ASP A 183 23.33 2.63 16.05
CA ASP A 183 23.77 1.66 17.08
C ASP A 183 22.97 0.35 17.05
N ASP A 184 21.70 0.43 16.64
CA ASP A 184 20.78 -0.70 16.61
C ASP A 184 20.68 -1.35 15.21
N LEU A 185 21.30 -0.76 14.19
CA LEU A 185 21.24 -1.24 12.81
C LEU A 185 22.63 -1.60 12.28
N VAL A 186 22.99 -2.87 12.43
CA VAL A 186 24.33 -3.40 12.15
C VAL A 186 24.27 -4.64 11.25
N TYR A 187 24.99 -4.60 10.13
CA TYR A 187 25.22 -5.73 9.23
C TYR A 187 26.64 -6.26 9.42
N GLU A 188 26.82 -7.58 9.50
CA GLU A 188 28.13 -8.23 9.52
C GLU A 188 28.36 -9.02 8.23
N SER A 189 29.48 -8.76 7.56
CA SER A 189 29.86 -9.44 6.33
C SER A 189 30.27 -10.90 6.57
N THR A 190 30.27 -11.68 5.50
CA THR A 190 31.02 -12.94 5.46
C THR A 190 32.52 -12.70 5.47
N GLU A 191 33.31 -13.79 5.50
CA GLU A 191 34.77 -13.75 5.54
C GLU A 191 35.37 -13.12 4.28
N ILE A 192 36.23 -12.11 4.47
CA ILE A 192 36.88 -11.38 3.39
C ILE A 192 38.36 -11.76 3.35
N ARG A 193 38.81 -12.28 2.20
CA ARG A 193 40.21 -12.65 1.98
C ARG A 193 40.89 -11.66 1.03
N LEU A 194 42.06 -11.20 1.43
CA LEU A 194 42.90 -10.26 0.70
C LEU A 194 44.20 -10.94 0.25
N GLY A 195 44.43 -10.94 -1.06
CA GLY A 195 45.66 -11.46 -1.64
C GLY A 195 46.88 -10.55 -1.42
N SER A 196 47.91 -10.74 -2.24
CA SER A 196 49.14 -9.94 -2.20
C SER A 196 49.02 -8.55 -2.86
N GLY A 197 47.86 -8.22 -3.42
CA GLY A 197 47.57 -6.94 -4.07
C GLY A 197 46.48 -6.16 -3.35
N SER A 198 46.42 -4.85 -3.62
CA SER A 198 45.31 -4.02 -3.16
C SER A 198 44.05 -4.29 -3.98
N SER A 199 42.89 -4.34 -3.32
CA SER A 199 41.60 -4.68 -3.94
C SER A 199 40.48 -3.81 -3.39
N ASP A 200 39.39 -3.76 -4.16
CA ASP A 200 38.13 -3.13 -3.79
C ASP A 200 37.09 -4.23 -3.54
N PHE A 201 36.20 -4.03 -2.57
CA PHE A 201 35.22 -5.02 -2.12
C PHE A 201 33.83 -4.40 -2.01
N ASP A 202 32.89 -4.93 -2.77
CA ASP A 202 31.48 -4.57 -2.67
C ASP A 202 30.84 -5.37 -1.53
N ILE A 203 30.19 -4.68 -0.60
CA ILE A 203 29.46 -5.27 0.52
C ILE A 203 27.98 -4.96 0.33
N VAL A 204 27.22 -6.00 -0.02
CA VAL A 204 25.76 -5.94 -0.20
C VAL A 204 25.09 -6.36 1.10
N THR A 205 24.37 -5.43 1.72
CA THR A 205 23.62 -5.68 2.97
C THR A 205 22.31 -6.42 2.68
N ASN A 206 21.59 -6.81 3.74
CA ASN A 206 20.23 -7.34 3.64
C ASN A 206 19.15 -6.25 3.87
N TRP A 207 19.53 -4.99 3.77
CA TRP A 207 18.63 -3.86 3.99
C TRP A 207 18.04 -3.39 2.66
N PRO A 208 16.71 -3.20 2.55
CA PRO A 208 16.11 -2.56 1.38
C PRO A 208 16.59 -1.11 1.25
N ALA A 209 16.73 -0.63 0.02
CA ALA A 209 17.05 0.78 -0.22
C ALA A 209 15.91 1.71 0.23
N VAL A 210 14.67 1.26 0.00
CA VAL A 210 13.43 1.92 0.41
C VAL A 210 12.49 0.83 0.94
N VAL A 211 11.96 1.05 2.13
CA VAL A 211 10.86 0.28 2.70
C VAL A 211 9.55 0.83 2.13
N ASP A 212 8.82 -0.04 1.44
CA ASP A 212 7.61 0.34 0.69
C ASP A 212 6.53 0.94 1.58
N PHE A 213 6.26 0.31 2.71
CA PHE A 213 5.39 0.85 3.74
C PHE A 213 5.77 0.32 5.13
N ILE A 214 5.47 1.14 6.14
CA ILE A 214 5.41 0.71 7.53
C ILE A 214 4.02 0.94 8.07
N LYS A 215 3.57 0.06 8.96
CA LYS A 215 2.29 0.18 9.66
C LYS A 215 2.54 0.65 11.08
N ILE A 216 2.02 1.81 11.44
CA ILE A 216 1.94 2.30 12.81
C ILE A 216 0.60 1.86 13.37
N ASN A 217 0.58 0.81 14.18
CA ASN A 217 -0.62 0.43 14.93
C ASN A 217 -0.73 1.31 16.18
N SER A 218 -1.95 1.58 16.61
CA SER A 218 -2.23 2.25 17.87
C SER A 218 -3.41 1.61 18.57
N ASN A 219 -3.47 1.74 19.88
CA ASN A 219 -4.56 1.21 20.70
C ASN A 219 -5.72 2.22 20.86
N LEU A 220 -6.13 2.87 19.75
CA LEU A 220 -7.14 3.94 19.75
C LEU A 220 -8.51 3.48 20.28
N GLU A 221 -8.85 2.19 20.18
CA GLU A 221 -10.04 1.59 20.79
C GLU A 221 -10.17 1.87 22.31
N ASN A 222 -9.05 2.08 23.01
CA ASN A 222 -9.03 2.36 24.46
C ASN A 222 -9.14 3.86 24.80
N TYR A 223 -9.21 4.73 23.80
CA TYR A 223 -9.30 6.17 23.98
C TYR A 223 -10.77 6.63 24.03
N PRO A 224 -11.19 7.44 25.02
CA PRO A 224 -12.60 7.78 25.19
C PRO A 224 -13.11 8.68 24.05
N ASN A 225 -14.21 8.24 23.41
CA ASN A 225 -14.96 8.80 22.27
C ASN A 225 -14.53 8.26 20.88
N HIS A 226 -15.33 7.34 20.32
CA HIS A 226 -15.18 6.71 18.99
C HIS A 226 -15.38 7.65 17.76
N SER A 227 -15.25 8.97 17.93
CA SER A 227 -15.57 9.97 16.88
C SER A 227 -14.35 10.42 16.05
N TYR A 228 -13.18 9.78 16.19
CA TYR A 228 -11.90 10.37 15.77
C TYR A 228 -11.03 9.51 14.84
N GLU A 229 -11.52 8.39 14.29
CA GLU A 229 -10.70 7.55 13.38
C GLU A 229 -10.03 8.36 12.26
N LYS A 230 -10.65 9.46 11.80
CA LYS A 230 -10.13 10.36 10.75
C LYS A 230 -9.39 11.63 11.23
N ASN A 231 -9.21 11.81 12.54
CA ASN A 231 -8.67 13.02 13.16
C ASN A 231 -7.32 12.80 13.86
N VAL A 232 -6.76 11.60 13.81
CA VAL A 232 -5.46 11.28 14.41
C VAL A 232 -4.42 11.10 13.31
N VAL A 233 -3.23 11.65 13.49
CA VAL A 233 -2.13 11.61 12.51
C VAL A 233 -0.90 11.01 13.17
N ALA A 234 -0.27 10.04 12.49
CA ALA A 234 1.11 9.64 12.77
C ALA A 234 2.05 10.47 11.92
N ARG A 235 3.02 11.13 12.54
CA ARG A 235 4.16 11.78 11.90
C ARG A 235 5.41 10.95 12.17
N VAL A 236 6.12 10.55 11.13
CA VAL A 236 7.36 9.78 11.19
C VAL A 236 8.48 10.62 10.59
N PHE A 237 9.54 10.84 11.36
CA PHE A 237 10.61 11.76 10.96
C PHE A 237 11.97 11.40 11.52
N ASN A 238 13.02 11.84 10.83
CA ASN A 238 14.41 11.84 11.27
C ASN A 238 15.06 13.19 10.88
N GLU A 239 16.40 13.28 10.86
CA GLU A 239 17.08 14.53 10.47
C GLU A 239 16.95 14.88 8.97
N GLN A 240 16.57 13.93 8.13
CA GLN A 240 16.61 14.02 6.66
C GLN A 240 15.22 14.02 6.02
N LEU A 241 14.22 13.39 6.66
CA LEU A 241 12.91 13.13 6.10
C LEU A 241 11.83 13.24 7.18
N GLU A 242 10.67 13.77 6.78
CA GLU A 242 9.45 13.81 7.56
C GLU A 242 8.28 13.37 6.67
N LYS A 243 7.47 12.43 7.15
CA LYS A 243 6.23 11.98 6.53
C LYS A 243 5.13 11.89 7.55
N SER A 244 3.88 11.94 7.10
CA SER A 244 2.73 11.76 7.98
C SER A 244 1.61 11.01 7.29
N ALA A 245 0.83 10.26 8.07
CA ALA A 245 -0.37 9.59 7.61
C ALA A 245 -1.47 9.72 8.67
N THR A 246 -2.70 9.93 8.19
CA THR A 246 -3.89 9.86 9.04
C THR A 246 -4.14 8.40 9.41
N PHE A 247 -4.57 8.15 10.64
CA PHE A 247 -5.05 6.84 11.02
C PHE A 247 -6.31 6.50 10.21
N VAL A 248 -6.42 5.24 9.81
CA VAL A 248 -7.64 4.64 9.28
C VAL A 248 -7.90 3.45 10.19
N ARG A 249 -9.02 3.48 10.91
CA ARG A 249 -9.29 2.57 12.04
C ARG A 249 -8.18 2.70 13.09
N ASP A 250 -7.43 1.62 13.36
CA ASP A 250 -6.40 1.57 14.40
C ASP A 250 -4.96 1.74 13.90
N SER A 251 -4.77 1.99 12.61
CA SER A 251 -3.42 2.10 12.04
C SER A 251 -3.24 3.26 11.08
N ALA A 252 -2.06 3.87 11.13
CA ALA A 252 -1.58 4.80 10.13
C ALA A 252 -0.44 4.14 9.38
N HIS A 253 -0.40 4.30 8.06
CA HIS A 253 0.62 3.66 7.24
C HIS A 253 1.48 4.70 6.53
N ILE A 254 2.79 4.58 6.65
CA ILE A 254 3.74 5.52 6.08
C ILE A 254 4.48 4.81 4.95
N THR A 255 4.44 5.38 3.75
CA THR A 255 5.07 4.78 2.57
C THR A 255 6.45 5.35 2.31
N GLU A 256 7.30 4.56 1.65
CA GLU A 256 8.59 4.96 1.08
C GLU A 256 9.54 5.61 2.08
N LEU A 257 9.97 4.84 3.07
CA LEU A 257 10.99 5.26 4.04
C LEU A 257 12.34 4.64 3.71
N GLN A 258 13.42 5.39 3.81
CA GLN A 258 14.76 4.81 3.77
C GLN A 258 15.02 4.01 5.06
N VAL A 259 15.85 2.98 4.98
CA VAL A 259 16.27 2.25 6.17
C VAL A 259 16.97 3.18 7.16
N GLY A 260 16.54 3.14 8.41
CA GLY A 260 17.03 4.06 9.43
C GLY A 260 16.21 4.10 10.70
N LYS A 261 16.63 4.98 11.61
CA LYS A 261 15.99 5.20 12.91
C LYS A 261 15.11 6.45 12.83
N TYR A 262 13.84 6.32 13.19
CA TYR A 262 12.84 7.38 13.08
C TYR A 262 12.15 7.65 14.42
N GLN A 263 11.75 8.90 14.62
CA GLN A 263 10.79 9.30 15.64
C GLN A 263 9.39 9.24 15.06
N VAL A 264 8.46 8.63 15.80
CA VAL A 264 7.04 8.58 15.49
C VAL A 264 6.30 9.40 16.52
N TRP A 265 5.54 10.39 16.08
CA TRP A 265 4.65 11.22 16.90
C TRP A 265 3.21 10.99 16.46
N VAL A 266 2.34 10.65 17.40
CA VAL A 266 0.89 10.53 17.15
C VAL A 266 0.20 11.71 17.82
N PHE A 267 -0.65 12.43 17.09
CA PHE A 267 -1.35 13.61 17.60
C PHE A 267 -2.70 13.81 16.90
N GLU A 268 -3.57 14.63 17.49
CA GLU A 268 -4.83 15.04 16.85
C GLU A 268 -4.56 16.08 15.76
N LYS A 269 -5.08 15.87 14.54
CA LYS A 269 -4.95 16.76 13.37
C LYS A 269 -5.30 18.22 13.72
N ASN A 270 -6.36 18.40 14.51
CA ASN A 270 -6.86 19.72 14.93
C ASN A 270 -6.10 20.31 16.13
N ASN A 271 -5.22 19.54 16.76
CA ASN A 271 -4.39 20.00 17.87
C ASN A 271 -3.00 19.32 17.85
N PRO A 272 -2.11 19.68 16.90
CA PRO A 272 -0.80 19.04 16.76
C PRO A 272 0.14 19.23 17.95
N SER A 273 -0.19 20.16 18.86
CA SER A 273 0.56 20.39 20.10
C SER A 273 0.23 19.37 21.20
N HIS A 274 -0.89 18.66 21.07
CA HIS A 274 -1.29 17.60 21.98
C HIS A 274 -0.83 16.25 21.45
N LEU A 275 0.31 15.81 21.97
CA LEU A 275 0.92 14.55 21.57
C LEU A 275 0.28 13.37 22.32
N LEU A 276 -0.34 12.47 21.57
CA LEU A 276 -0.99 11.25 22.07
C LEU A 276 0.03 10.14 22.31
N ALA A 277 1.05 10.03 21.46
CA ALA A 277 2.14 9.07 21.64
C ALA A 277 3.43 9.58 21.01
N ASN A 278 4.58 9.17 21.56
CA ASN A 278 5.85 9.21 20.85
C ASN A 278 6.59 7.89 21.02
N GLN A 279 7.28 7.46 19.98
CA GLN A 279 8.13 6.28 20.01
C GLN A 279 9.27 6.42 19.01
N THR A 280 10.39 5.77 19.29
CA THR A 280 11.46 5.58 18.31
C THR A 280 11.31 4.21 17.67
N ILE A 281 11.34 4.16 16.34
CA ILE A 281 11.26 2.92 15.55
C ILE A 281 12.53 2.74 14.70
N ILE A 282 12.83 1.49 14.34
CA ILE A 282 13.92 1.12 13.43
C ILE A 282 13.27 0.49 12.21
N VAL A 283 13.48 1.11 11.05
CA VAL A 283 12.98 0.65 9.75
C VAL A 283 14.13 -0.05 9.04
N ASP A 284 14.07 -1.37 8.92
CA ASP A 284 15.15 -2.22 8.39
C ASP A 284 14.70 -3.31 7.42
N ASP A 285 13.40 -3.55 7.29
CA ASP A 285 12.80 -4.47 6.33
C ASP A 285 11.39 -4.05 5.88
N ASN A 286 10.82 -4.80 4.94
CA ASN A 286 9.47 -4.58 4.41
C ASN A 286 8.34 -5.18 5.27
N SER A 287 8.65 -5.69 6.47
CA SER A 287 7.65 -6.29 7.37
C SER A 287 7.06 -5.29 8.37
N GLY A 288 7.67 -4.10 8.49
CA GLY A 288 7.56 -3.17 9.61
C GLY A 288 6.14 -2.83 10.07
N GLN A 289 5.65 -3.58 11.06
CA GLN A 289 4.52 -3.20 11.90
C GLN A 289 5.07 -2.71 13.25
N TYR A 290 4.70 -1.50 13.64
CA TYR A 290 5.14 -0.86 14.86
C TYR A 290 3.93 -0.50 15.71
N ASP A 291 3.81 -1.14 16.87
CA ASP A 291 2.76 -0.83 17.83
C ASP A 291 3.17 0.38 18.67
N VAL A 292 2.49 1.51 18.44
CA VAL A 292 2.66 2.75 19.19
C VAL A 292 1.53 2.89 20.20
N SER A 293 1.88 2.78 21.47
CA SER A 293 0.90 2.90 22.56
C SER A 293 0.57 4.37 22.84
N VAL A 294 -0.71 4.72 22.73
CA VAL A 294 -1.25 6.02 23.15
C VAL A 294 -1.14 6.14 24.67
N LEU A 295 -0.55 7.25 25.12
CA LEU A 295 -0.36 7.54 26.53
C LEU A 295 -1.71 7.90 27.15
N ASN A 296 -2.27 7.00 27.95
CA ASN A 296 -3.44 7.33 28.78
C ASN A 296 -3.08 8.45 29.75
N SER A 297 -3.50 9.68 29.47
CA SER A 297 -3.55 10.72 30.49
C SER A 297 -4.88 10.57 31.24
N LEU A 298 -4.84 9.90 32.40
CA LEU A 298 -5.37 10.37 33.70
C LEU A 298 -5.23 9.26 34.79
N PRO A 299 -5.08 9.65 36.07
CA PRO A 299 -4.36 8.88 37.08
C PRO A 299 -5.15 7.70 37.64
N GLU A 300 -4.40 6.66 38.03
CA GLU A 300 -4.86 5.54 38.84
C GLU A 300 -5.64 6.02 40.07
N SER A 301 -6.90 5.58 40.18
CA SER A 301 -7.49 5.37 41.50
C SER A 301 -8.46 4.19 41.50
N ASN A 302 -8.00 3.14 42.18
CA ASN A 302 -8.74 2.16 42.95
C ASN A 302 -9.63 1.13 42.20
N VAL A 303 -9.01 -0.04 42.05
CA VAL A 303 -9.65 -1.36 42.08
C VAL A 303 -10.64 -1.45 43.24
N VAL A 304 -11.92 -1.65 42.92
CA VAL A 304 -12.87 -2.34 43.80
C VAL A 304 -13.67 -3.33 42.96
N SER A 305 -13.64 -4.56 43.45
CA SER A 305 -14.32 -5.78 43.03
C SER A 305 -15.75 -5.62 42.49
N GLU A 306 -16.06 -6.44 41.48
CA GLU A 306 -17.41 -6.73 40.99
C GLU A 306 -18.45 -6.91 42.10
N PRO A 307 -19.67 -6.45 41.85
CA PRO A 307 -20.78 -7.37 41.93
C PRO A 307 -21.66 -7.33 40.67
N SER A 308 -21.94 -8.54 40.19
CA SER A 308 -23.08 -8.93 39.37
C SER A 308 -24.32 -8.04 39.51
N LEU A 309 -24.75 -7.38 38.44
CA LEU A 309 -26.11 -6.89 38.21
C LEU A 309 -26.39 -6.92 36.70
N GLN A 310 -27.16 -7.91 36.27
CA GLN A 310 -28.49 -7.70 35.68
C GLN A 310 -28.50 -6.86 34.41
N VAL A 311 -28.57 -7.59 33.29
CA VAL A 311 -29.05 -7.09 32.00
C VAL A 311 -30.47 -6.56 32.22
N ASN A 312 -30.57 -5.24 32.41
CA ASN A 312 -31.83 -4.52 32.28
C ASN A 312 -31.86 -3.98 30.86
N SER A 313 -32.71 -4.62 30.07
CA SER A 313 -33.20 -4.16 28.78
C SER A 313 -33.64 -2.69 28.85
N ASN A 314 -33.14 -1.86 27.94
CA ASN A 314 -34.04 -0.95 27.23
C ASN A 314 -33.53 -0.68 25.81
N PRO A 315 -34.42 -0.64 24.80
CA PRO A 315 -34.07 -0.86 23.41
C PRO A 315 -34.05 0.44 22.61
N ASP A 316 -33.11 0.58 21.68
CA ASP A 316 -33.42 1.27 20.42
C ASP A 316 -33.96 0.20 19.48
N LYS A 317 -35.29 0.09 19.43
CA LYS A 317 -35.98 -0.79 18.50
C LYS A 317 -35.88 -0.18 17.11
N SER A 318 -35.08 -0.76 16.22
CA SER A 318 -35.63 -1.02 14.89
C SER A 318 -36.83 -1.95 15.13
N GLU A 319 -38.00 -1.63 14.58
CA GLU A 319 -39.14 -2.53 14.68
C GLU A 319 -38.85 -3.76 13.81
N PHE A 320 -38.25 -4.79 14.41
CA PHE A 320 -38.20 -6.13 13.85
C PHE A 320 -39.65 -6.60 13.64
N LEU A 321 -40.04 -6.78 12.39
CA LEU A 321 -41.42 -7.08 12.00
C LEU A 321 -41.76 -8.54 12.19
N ASN A 322 -40.80 -9.46 11.96
CA ASN A 322 -40.94 -10.89 12.14
C ASN A 322 -39.56 -11.57 12.22
N ASP A 323 -39.37 -12.45 13.20
CA ASP A 323 -38.25 -13.40 13.25
C ASP A 323 -38.74 -14.78 12.80
N PHE A 324 -38.18 -15.23 11.68
CA PHE A 324 -38.49 -16.48 11.00
C PHE A 324 -37.65 -17.67 11.47
N SER A 325 -36.71 -17.47 12.41
CA SER A 325 -35.93 -18.55 13.03
C SER A 325 -36.82 -19.66 13.63
N ASN A 326 -38.04 -19.29 14.07
CA ASN A 326 -39.02 -20.16 14.71
C ASN A 326 -40.08 -20.77 13.77
N LEU A 327 -39.98 -20.54 12.45
CA LEU A 327 -40.93 -21.15 11.51
C LEU A 327 -40.82 -22.67 11.47
N SER A 328 -41.90 -23.35 11.07
CA SER A 328 -41.90 -24.80 10.88
C SER A 328 -41.25 -25.17 9.55
N TRP A 329 -39.94 -25.44 9.56
CA TRP A 329 -39.17 -25.75 8.36
C TRP A 329 -39.31 -27.22 7.97
N THR A 330 -39.72 -27.50 6.73
CA THR A 330 -39.89 -28.85 6.20
C THR A 330 -38.93 -29.11 5.05
N LYS A 331 -38.00 -30.06 5.24
CA LYS A 331 -37.06 -30.51 4.21
C LYS A 331 -37.84 -31.06 3.01
N GLN A 332 -37.51 -30.55 1.82
CA GLN A 332 -38.14 -30.97 0.56
C GLN A 332 -37.22 -31.87 -0.28
N SER A 333 -35.91 -31.74 -0.08
CA SER A 333 -34.87 -32.51 -0.75
C SER A 333 -34.82 -33.97 -0.28
N SER A 334 -34.57 -34.90 -1.20
CA SER A 334 -34.35 -36.33 -0.90
C SER A 334 -32.95 -36.60 -0.33
N SER A 335 -31.94 -35.82 -0.74
CA SER A 335 -30.54 -35.91 -0.28
C SER A 335 -30.28 -35.02 0.93
N GLY A 336 -29.32 -35.39 1.78
CA GLY A 336 -28.84 -34.59 2.92
C GLY A 336 -29.67 -34.68 4.19
N GLN A 337 -29.33 -33.85 5.18
CA GLN A 337 -29.98 -33.83 6.49
C GLN A 337 -30.47 -32.42 6.83
N GLN A 338 -31.58 -32.35 7.57
CA GLN A 338 -32.06 -31.14 8.22
C GLN A 338 -32.26 -31.43 9.70
N THR A 339 -31.75 -30.55 10.56
CA THR A 339 -32.02 -30.54 12.01
C THR A 339 -32.54 -29.16 12.39
N GLN A 340 -33.57 -29.09 13.22
CA GLN A 340 -34.07 -27.82 13.77
C GLN A 340 -34.07 -27.89 15.30
N ASN A 341 -33.46 -26.92 15.95
CA ASN A 341 -33.48 -26.74 17.39
C ASN A 341 -34.12 -25.39 17.72
N ILE A 342 -35.35 -25.45 18.23
CA ILE A 342 -36.18 -24.27 18.53
C ILE A 342 -35.62 -23.51 19.74
N ASP A 343 -35.05 -24.20 20.74
CA ASP A 343 -34.52 -23.55 21.95
C ASP A 343 -33.27 -22.71 21.67
N ASP A 344 -32.51 -23.08 20.62
CA ASP A 344 -31.28 -22.41 20.19
C ASP A 344 -31.47 -21.55 18.92
N ASN A 345 -32.72 -21.35 18.45
CA ASN A 345 -33.07 -20.67 17.19
C ASN A 345 -32.28 -21.19 15.95
N LEU A 346 -31.90 -22.47 15.95
CA LEU A 346 -30.98 -23.02 14.96
C LEU A 346 -31.70 -23.92 13.94
N LEU A 347 -31.59 -23.58 12.66
CA LEU A 347 -31.89 -24.47 11.54
C LEU A 347 -30.59 -24.90 10.86
N GLN A 348 -30.32 -26.21 10.87
CA GLN A 348 -29.13 -26.78 10.26
C GLN A 348 -29.49 -27.58 9.00
N LEU A 349 -28.76 -27.34 7.90
CA LEU A 349 -28.79 -28.14 6.67
C LEU A 349 -27.41 -28.74 6.43
N VAL A 350 -27.34 -30.03 6.09
CA VAL A 350 -26.09 -30.74 5.81
C VAL A 350 -26.20 -31.46 4.48
N THR A 351 -25.32 -31.16 3.53
CA THR A 351 -25.22 -31.88 2.26
C THR A 351 -24.48 -33.22 2.40
N GLU A 352 -24.60 -34.10 1.41
CA GLU A 352 -23.93 -35.42 1.45
C GLU A 352 -22.54 -35.41 0.79
N GLY A 353 -22.12 -34.29 0.18
CA GLY A 353 -20.85 -34.23 -0.57
C GLY A 353 -20.93 -34.90 -1.93
N ASN A 354 -22.11 -34.97 -2.54
CA ASN A 354 -22.40 -35.72 -3.77
C ASN A 354 -22.97 -34.85 -4.89
N ASN A 355 -22.84 -33.51 -4.79
CA ASN A 355 -23.45 -32.54 -5.70
C ASN A 355 -24.97 -32.42 -5.63
N ASP A 356 -25.66 -33.14 -4.75
CA ASP A 356 -27.10 -32.98 -4.61
C ASP A 356 -27.42 -31.79 -3.70
N ALA A 357 -28.42 -31.00 -4.09
CA ALA A 357 -28.85 -29.87 -3.29
C ALA A 357 -29.72 -30.32 -2.10
N VAL A 358 -29.52 -29.66 -0.97
CA VAL A 358 -30.36 -29.76 0.21
C VAL A 358 -31.15 -28.48 0.34
N PHE A 359 -32.47 -28.60 0.36
CA PHE A 359 -33.38 -27.47 0.54
C PHE A 359 -34.59 -27.79 1.40
N THR A 360 -35.09 -26.74 2.04
CA THR A 360 -36.18 -26.76 3.01
C THR A 360 -37.10 -25.57 2.81
N ARG A 361 -38.38 -25.74 3.12
CA ARG A 361 -39.42 -24.71 2.96
C ARG A 361 -40.09 -24.40 4.27
N SER A 362 -40.55 -23.16 4.41
CA SER A 362 -41.54 -22.82 5.42
C SER A 362 -42.57 -21.84 4.89
N SER A 363 -43.65 -21.67 5.64
CA SER A 363 -44.73 -20.75 5.34
C SER A 363 -44.87 -19.76 6.49
N PHE A 364 -45.21 -18.52 6.14
CA PHE A 364 -45.42 -17.42 7.07
C PHE A 364 -46.68 -16.64 6.67
N ASP A 365 -47.15 -15.79 7.57
CA ASP A 365 -48.31 -14.95 7.28
C ASP A 365 -48.03 -14.03 6.10
N LYS A 366 -48.98 -13.95 5.17
CA LYS A 366 -48.90 -13.12 3.97
C LYS A 366 -48.34 -11.72 4.29
N MET A 367 -47.23 -11.35 3.64
CA MET A 367 -46.50 -10.12 3.91
C MET A 367 -46.05 -9.43 2.63
N ASP A 368 -46.09 -8.11 2.65
CA ASP A 368 -45.47 -7.24 1.65
C ASP A 368 -44.00 -6.98 2.02
N LEU A 369 -43.10 -7.39 1.13
CA LEU A 369 -41.65 -7.23 1.31
C LEU A 369 -41.04 -6.08 0.51
N SER A 370 -41.85 -5.25 -0.16
CA SER A 370 -41.40 -4.11 -0.97
C SER A 370 -40.48 -3.14 -0.20
N ASP A 371 -40.91 -2.71 0.99
CA ASP A 371 -40.19 -1.74 1.81
C ASP A 371 -39.45 -2.39 3.00
N LYS A 372 -38.95 -3.61 2.80
CA LYS A 372 -38.40 -4.45 3.86
C LYS A 372 -36.95 -4.84 3.60
N LYS A 373 -36.15 -4.88 4.67
CA LYS A 373 -34.83 -5.52 4.67
C LYS A 373 -34.93 -6.90 5.30
N ILE A 374 -34.31 -7.88 4.67
CA ILE A 374 -34.24 -9.26 5.11
C ILE A 374 -32.82 -9.52 5.58
N THR A 375 -32.66 -9.91 6.84
CA THR A 375 -31.34 -10.19 7.44
C THR A 375 -31.27 -11.65 7.87
N ILE A 376 -30.20 -12.34 7.46
CA ILE A 376 -29.87 -13.69 7.93
C ILE A 376 -28.56 -13.67 8.73
N SER A 377 -28.54 -14.38 9.85
CA SER A 377 -27.32 -14.71 10.60
C SER A 377 -27.04 -16.21 10.44
N TYR A 378 -25.87 -16.55 9.88
CA TYR A 378 -25.52 -17.94 9.56
C TYR A 378 -24.04 -18.26 9.81
N SER A 379 -23.71 -19.54 9.95
CA SER A 379 -22.34 -20.04 9.81
C SER A 379 -22.32 -21.20 8.83
N LEU A 380 -21.20 -21.38 8.14
CA LEU A 380 -20.99 -22.46 7.19
C LEU A 380 -19.70 -23.18 7.53
N ASP A 381 -19.75 -24.51 7.55
CA ASP A 381 -18.58 -25.37 7.64
C ASP A 381 -18.26 -26.00 6.27
N ASN A 382 -16.97 -26.13 5.96
CA ASN A 382 -16.44 -26.60 4.69
C ASN A 382 -16.84 -25.71 3.50
N ILE A 383 -16.74 -24.38 3.65
CA ILE A 383 -17.10 -23.39 2.61
C ILE A 383 -16.39 -23.66 1.27
N SER A 384 -15.17 -24.20 1.26
CA SER A 384 -14.46 -24.58 0.03
C SER A 384 -15.22 -25.61 -0.83
N SER A 385 -16.13 -26.37 -0.22
CA SER A 385 -16.98 -27.34 -0.91
C SER A 385 -18.35 -26.77 -1.29
N LEU A 386 -18.68 -25.51 -0.94
CA LEU A 386 -19.96 -24.87 -1.26
C LEU A 386 -20.01 -24.46 -2.74
N GLU A 387 -21.04 -24.92 -3.45
CA GLU A 387 -21.34 -24.51 -4.82
C GLU A 387 -22.44 -23.43 -4.85
N GLN A 388 -23.50 -23.59 -4.04
CA GLN A 388 -24.67 -22.70 -4.07
C GLN A 388 -25.24 -22.51 -2.66
N PHE A 389 -25.56 -21.28 -2.28
CA PHE A 389 -26.39 -20.95 -1.11
C PHE A 389 -27.42 -19.88 -1.48
N TRP A 390 -28.67 -20.27 -1.64
CA TRP A 390 -29.74 -19.41 -2.14
C TRP A 390 -30.96 -19.41 -1.22
N ILE A 391 -31.68 -18.29 -1.22
CA ILE A 391 -32.95 -18.11 -0.53
C ILE A 391 -34.01 -17.73 -1.57
N TYR A 392 -35.22 -18.24 -1.40
CA TYR A 392 -36.32 -17.97 -2.30
C TYR A 392 -37.56 -17.52 -1.56
N PHE A 393 -38.36 -16.65 -2.18
CA PHE A 393 -39.66 -16.26 -1.67
C PHE A 393 -40.74 -16.41 -2.74
N SER A 394 -41.90 -16.92 -2.33
CA SER A 394 -43.03 -17.15 -3.21
C SER A 394 -44.36 -16.77 -2.54
N HIS A 395 -45.35 -16.49 -3.37
CA HIS A 395 -46.74 -16.27 -2.98
C HIS A 395 -47.67 -17.44 -3.36
N ASP A 396 -47.18 -18.39 -4.18
CA ASP A 396 -48.00 -19.34 -4.96
C ASP A 396 -47.44 -20.78 -4.98
N ASP A 397 -46.82 -21.24 -3.90
CA ASP A 397 -46.22 -22.59 -3.79
C ASP A 397 -45.03 -22.84 -4.74
N PHE A 398 -44.30 -21.76 -5.04
CA PHE A 398 -43.18 -21.74 -5.97
C PHE A 398 -43.59 -22.13 -7.40
N GLU A 399 -44.78 -21.73 -7.83
CA GLU A 399 -45.08 -21.61 -9.28
C GLU A 399 -44.35 -20.39 -9.87
N SER A 400 -44.19 -19.33 -9.07
CA SER A 400 -43.33 -18.16 -9.31
C SER A 400 -42.60 -17.74 -8.03
N TRP A 401 -41.40 -17.18 -8.15
CA TRP A 401 -40.59 -16.82 -6.97
C TRP A 401 -39.48 -15.80 -7.26
N TYR A 402 -39.04 -15.14 -6.19
CA TYR A 402 -37.80 -14.38 -6.11
C TYR A 402 -36.66 -15.31 -5.66
N THR A 403 -35.47 -15.20 -6.24
CA THR A 403 -34.27 -15.97 -5.90
C THR A 403 -33.14 -15.03 -5.51
N HIS A 404 -32.77 -15.04 -4.22
CA HIS A 404 -31.60 -14.32 -3.74
C HIS A 404 -30.40 -15.25 -3.61
N LYS A 405 -29.27 -14.88 -4.21
CA LYS A 405 -28.01 -15.63 -4.09
C LYS A 405 -27.21 -15.07 -2.92
N ILE A 406 -26.85 -15.90 -1.95
CA ILE A 406 -26.04 -15.50 -0.80
C ILE A 406 -24.57 -15.70 -1.16
N SER A 407 -23.85 -14.59 -1.28
CA SER A 407 -22.39 -14.58 -1.45
C SER A 407 -21.72 -14.86 -0.11
N VAL A 408 -20.87 -15.89 -0.07
CA VAL A 408 -20.17 -16.33 1.14
C VAL A 408 -18.66 -16.14 0.93
N PRO A 409 -17.97 -15.32 1.74
CA PRO A 409 -16.52 -15.21 1.70
C PRO A 409 -15.84 -16.55 2.02
N LYS A 410 -14.79 -16.93 1.28
CA LYS A 410 -14.12 -18.24 1.51
C LYS A 410 -13.29 -18.30 2.81
N ALA A 411 -12.96 -17.16 3.43
CA ALA A 411 -12.11 -17.06 4.62
C ALA A 411 -12.87 -17.10 5.97
N THR A 412 -14.15 -17.46 5.95
CA THR A 412 -15.06 -17.37 7.11
C THR A 412 -15.59 -18.72 7.58
N ASP A 413 -14.87 -19.81 7.31
CA ASP A 413 -15.27 -21.18 7.69
C ASP A 413 -15.52 -21.29 9.20
N GLY A 414 -16.72 -21.74 9.58
CA GLY A 414 -17.17 -21.86 10.97
C GLY A 414 -17.43 -20.53 11.71
N LYS A 415 -17.30 -19.36 11.07
CA LYS A 415 -17.59 -18.06 11.68
C LYS A 415 -19.07 -17.70 11.53
N LEU A 416 -19.62 -17.01 12.53
CA LEU A 416 -20.95 -16.40 12.44
C LEU A 416 -20.88 -15.16 11.53
N LEU A 417 -21.76 -15.12 10.55
CA LEU A 417 -21.88 -14.08 9.54
C LEU A 417 -23.30 -13.54 9.54
N THR A 418 -23.44 -12.29 9.10
CA THR A 418 -24.74 -11.67 8.85
C THR A 418 -24.79 -11.18 7.42
N TYR A 419 -25.91 -11.40 6.74
CA TYR A 419 -26.14 -10.95 5.37
C TYR A 419 -27.53 -10.33 5.25
N THR A 420 -27.58 -9.10 4.74
CA THR A 420 -28.80 -8.30 4.63
C THR A 420 -29.05 -7.97 3.16
N PHE A 421 -30.29 -8.14 2.70
CA PHE A 421 -30.71 -7.86 1.33
C PHE A 421 -32.15 -7.36 1.27
N GLN A 422 -32.53 -6.72 0.16
CA GLN A 422 -33.93 -6.44 -0.15
C GLN A 422 -34.42 -7.42 -1.21
N ILE A 423 -35.71 -7.72 -1.19
CA ILE A 423 -36.30 -8.67 -2.15
C ILE A 423 -36.25 -8.13 -3.59
N SER A 424 -36.13 -6.80 -3.76
CA SER A 424 -35.90 -6.12 -5.04
C SER A 424 -34.60 -6.55 -5.73
N ASP A 425 -33.61 -7.01 -4.96
CA ASP A 425 -32.28 -7.37 -5.43
C ASP A 425 -32.22 -8.85 -5.91
N SER A 426 -33.35 -9.55 -5.86
CA SER A 426 -33.46 -10.98 -6.17
C SER A 426 -33.83 -11.25 -7.63
N ASP A 427 -33.26 -12.32 -8.20
CA ASP A 427 -33.62 -12.80 -9.54
C ASP A 427 -35.08 -13.26 -9.57
N ILE A 428 -35.81 -12.93 -10.63
CA ILE A 428 -37.24 -13.26 -10.77
C ILE A 428 -37.44 -14.50 -11.64
N THR A 429 -38.24 -15.45 -11.18
CA THR A 429 -38.75 -16.57 -11.99
C THR A 429 -40.27 -16.54 -12.03
N GLY A 430 -40.86 -16.42 -13.22
CA GLY A 430 -42.31 -16.28 -13.41
C GLY A 430 -42.80 -14.84 -13.13
N GLU A 431 -43.99 -14.70 -12.57
CA GLU A 431 -44.61 -13.41 -12.21
C GLU A 431 -44.99 -13.36 -10.70
N PRO A 432 -44.02 -13.36 -9.78
CA PRO A 432 -44.30 -13.38 -8.35
C PRO A 432 -44.76 -12.01 -7.81
N ASP A 433 -45.80 -12.01 -6.98
CA ASP A 433 -46.32 -10.80 -6.36
C ASP A 433 -45.63 -10.51 -5.00
N MET A 434 -44.78 -9.49 -4.99
CA MET A 434 -43.99 -9.04 -3.83
C MET A 434 -44.86 -8.56 -2.65
N SER A 435 -46.09 -8.10 -2.93
CA SER A 435 -47.02 -7.62 -1.91
C SER A 435 -47.74 -8.76 -1.17
N SER A 436 -47.53 -10.01 -1.62
CA SER A 436 -48.31 -11.17 -1.18
C SER A 436 -47.49 -12.41 -0.82
N LEU A 437 -46.19 -12.27 -0.63
CA LEU A 437 -45.29 -13.38 -0.30
C LEU A 437 -45.72 -14.06 1.00
N SER A 438 -45.71 -15.39 1.01
CA SER A 438 -46.17 -16.21 2.15
C SER A 438 -45.35 -17.47 2.37
N GLN A 439 -44.32 -17.70 1.56
CA GLN A 439 -43.46 -18.87 1.63
C GLN A 439 -42.01 -18.51 1.39
N VAL A 440 -41.12 -19.24 2.06
CA VAL A 440 -39.67 -19.10 1.95
C VAL A 440 -39.03 -20.47 1.76
N GLN A 441 -37.99 -20.54 0.93
CA GLN A 441 -37.15 -21.73 0.76
C GLN A 441 -35.69 -21.35 0.98
N VAL A 442 -34.96 -22.19 1.70
CA VAL A 442 -33.49 -22.11 1.80
C VAL A 442 -32.90 -23.31 1.09
N ARG A 443 -31.84 -23.09 0.31
CA ARG A 443 -31.15 -24.14 -0.44
C ARG A 443 -29.65 -24.00 -0.37
N ILE A 444 -28.96 -25.10 -0.11
CA ILE A 444 -27.51 -25.24 -0.25
C ILE A 444 -27.16 -26.40 -1.20
N LYS A 445 -26.00 -26.32 -1.85
CA LYS A 445 -25.45 -27.38 -2.73
C LYS A 445 -23.93 -27.41 -2.59
N ASP A 446 -23.37 -28.61 -2.48
CA ASP A 446 -21.91 -28.83 -2.51
C ASP A 446 -21.38 -29.13 -3.91
N ASN A 447 -20.07 -29.04 -4.10
CA ASN A 447 -19.37 -29.30 -5.36
C ASN A 447 -18.76 -30.71 -5.47
N SER A 448 -19.21 -31.68 -4.66
CA SER A 448 -18.66 -33.05 -4.52
C SER A 448 -17.28 -33.20 -3.88
N VAL A 449 -16.64 -32.11 -3.42
CA VAL A 449 -15.34 -32.21 -2.71
C VAL A 449 -15.55 -32.70 -1.27
N GLY A 450 -16.66 -32.31 -0.64
CA GLY A 450 -17.06 -32.75 0.69
C GLY A 450 -18.43 -32.18 1.09
N PRO A 451 -19.03 -32.67 2.18
CA PRO A 451 -20.32 -32.18 2.67
C PRO A 451 -20.17 -30.75 3.24
N VAL A 452 -21.19 -29.93 3.05
CA VAL A 452 -21.28 -28.56 3.59
C VAL A 452 -22.36 -28.53 4.66
N THR A 453 -22.08 -27.86 5.77
CA THR A 453 -23.04 -27.65 6.86
C THR A 453 -23.39 -26.17 6.95
N LEU A 454 -24.66 -25.82 6.74
CA LEU A 454 -25.21 -24.49 7.00
C LEU A 454 -25.92 -24.49 8.35
N ASN A 455 -25.57 -23.56 9.23
CA ASN A 455 -26.26 -23.24 10.47
C ASN A 455 -26.92 -21.88 10.32
N LEU A 456 -28.24 -21.79 10.36
CA LEU A 456 -29.01 -20.54 10.35
C LEU A 456 -29.49 -20.25 11.77
N TYR A 457 -29.12 -19.09 12.32
CA TYR A 457 -29.39 -18.69 13.71
C TYR A 457 -30.47 -17.62 13.81
N GLU A 458 -30.41 -16.60 12.95
CA GLU A 458 -31.41 -15.54 12.90
C GLU A 458 -31.84 -15.33 11.47
N PHE A 459 -33.13 -15.08 11.26
CA PHE A 459 -33.66 -14.76 9.95
C PHE A 459 -34.86 -13.84 10.16
N PHE A 460 -34.69 -12.55 10.00
CA PHE A 460 -35.73 -11.59 10.34
C PHE A 460 -35.92 -10.53 9.27
N ILE A 461 -37.04 -9.83 9.39
CA ILE A 461 -37.38 -8.68 8.55
C ILE A 461 -37.52 -7.42 9.40
N GLU A 462 -37.04 -6.30 8.87
CA GLU A 462 -37.26 -4.97 9.44
C GLU A 462 -37.75 -3.95 8.39
N ASN A 463 -38.43 -2.90 8.85
CA ASN A 463 -38.78 -1.75 8.01
C ASN A 463 -37.50 -0.99 7.63
N THR A 464 -37.41 -0.51 6.39
CA THR A 464 -36.51 0.61 6.07
C THR A 464 -36.93 1.83 6.89
N SER A 465 -36.06 2.34 7.75
CA SER A 465 -36.35 3.53 8.58
C SER A 465 -36.58 4.74 7.69
N SER A 466 -37.44 5.66 8.12
CA SER A 466 -37.92 6.80 7.35
C SER A 466 -36.81 7.76 6.88
N ASP A 467 -36.43 7.67 5.61
CA ASP A 467 -36.26 8.85 4.77
C ASP A 467 -37.51 8.98 3.90
N GLN A 468 -38.17 10.12 4.00
CA GLN A 468 -39.40 10.43 3.28
C GLN A 468 -39.09 10.50 1.77
N ILE A 469 -39.34 9.42 1.04
CA ILE A 469 -39.55 9.50 -0.40
C ILE A 469 -41.04 9.44 -0.65
N THR A 470 -41.56 10.57 -1.12
CA THR A 470 -42.93 10.73 -1.60
C THR A 470 -43.22 9.76 -2.72
N ASN A 471 -44.36 9.09 -2.61
CA ASN A 471 -45.07 8.36 -3.66
C ASN A 471 -44.95 9.05 -5.04
N VAL A 472 -44.24 8.41 -5.97
CA VAL A 472 -44.37 8.59 -7.42
C VAL A 472 -44.30 7.16 -7.97
N GLY A 473 -45.41 6.52 -8.34
CA GLY A 473 -46.01 6.70 -9.66
C GLY A 473 -45.04 6.22 -10.73
N TYR A 474 -45.30 5.07 -11.38
CA TYR A 474 -44.54 4.58 -12.53
C TYR A 474 -44.15 5.72 -13.50
N SER A 475 -42.87 6.11 -13.57
CA SER A 475 -42.30 6.91 -14.68
C SER A 475 -40.77 6.99 -14.61
N ASP A 476 -40.15 6.73 -15.77
CA ASP A 476 -38.86 7.21 -16.29
C ASP A 476 -37.57 6.89 -15.51
N LEU A 477 -36.68 6.12 -16.17
CA LEU A 477 -35.28 5.94 -15.80
C LEU A 477 -34.63 7.32 -15.56
N GLU A 478 -34.07 7.53 -14.36
CA GLU A 478 -33.28 8.72 -14.04
C GLU A 478 -32.08 8.79 -14.99
N SER A 479 -31.90 9.92 -15.67
CA SER A 479 -30.91 10.06 -16.74
C SER A 479 -30.31 11.45 -16.71
N CYS A 480 -28.97 11.53 -16.73
CA CYS A 480 -28.25 12.79 -16.96
C CYS A 480 -28.22 13.16 -18.45
N ASN A 481 -28.61 12.24 -19.35
CA ASN A 481 -28.41 12.35 -20.79
C ASN A 481 -26.97 12.75 -21.15
N CYS A 482 -26.00 12.16 -20.45
CA CYS A 482 -24.61 12.54 -20.49
C CYS A 482 -23.69 11.35 -20.80
N VAL A 483 -22.49 11.68 -21.26
CA VAL A 483 -21.40 10.73 -21.51
C VAL A 483 -20.13 11.20 -20.80
N ALA A 484 -19.46 10.29 -20.11
CA ALA A 484 -18.14 10.53 -19.56
C ALA A 484 -17.09 9.76 -20.35
N PHE A 485 -15.96 10.39 -20.63
CA PHE A 485 -14.81 9.73 -21.25
C PHE A 485 -13.76 9.39 -20.19
N ARG A 486 -13.24 8.16 -20.23
CA ARG A 486 -12.11 7.73 -19.41
C ARG A 486 -10.94 7.27 -20.26
N LEU A 487 -9.77 7.85 -20.04
CA LEU A 487 -8.53 7.43 -20.68
C LEU A 487 -7.66 6.69 -19.67
N ASP A 488 -7.57 5.38 -19.84
CA ASP A 488 -6.85 4.51 -18.92
C ASP A 488 -5.35 4.48 -19.27
N ASP A 489 -4.53 3.93 -18.37
CA ASP A 489 -3.09 3.67 -18.57
C ASP A 489 -2.15 4.87 -18.79
N ILE A 490 -2.42 6.05 -18.21
CA ILE A 490 -1.46 7.16 -18.26
C ILE A 490 -0.17 6.82 -17.50
N GLN A 491 0.95 6.80 -18.23
CA GLN A 491 2.26 6.34 -17.74
C GLN A 491 3.45 6.87 -18.58
N ASP A 492 4.64 6.92 -17.99
CA ASP A 492 5.90 7.31 -18.62
C ASP A 492 6.40 6.33 -19.69
N PHE A 493 7.17 6.83 -20.66
CA PHE A 493 7.94 6.03 -21.63
C PHE A 493 7.14 5.04 -22.48
N PHE A 494 5.81 5.13 -22.46
CA PHE A 494 4.91 4.29 -23.25
C PHE A 494 3.92 5.16 -24.02
N LEU A 495 4.17 5.40 -25.31
CA LEU A 495 3.27 6.18 -26.18
C LEU A 495 3.02 7.63 -25.72
N ALA A 496 4.02 8.29 -25.13
CA ALA A 496 3.92 9.66 -24.60
C ALA A 496 3.37 10.68 -25.61
N ASP A 497 3.81 10.66 -26.87
CA ASP A 497 3.32 11.59 -27.91
C ASP A 497 1.84 11.36 -28.22
N VAL A 498 1.39 10.10 -28.14
CA VAL A 498 0.00 9.69 -28.35
C VAL A 498 -0.87 10.13 -27.18
N GLN A 499 -0.43 9.89 -25.93
CA GLN A 499 -1.11 10.34 -24.72
C GLN A 499 -1.31 11.86 -24.70
N ILE A 500 -0.24 12.61 -25.02
CA ILE A 500 -0.28 14.08 -25.09
C ILE A 500 -1.28 14.55 -26.16
N GLU A 501 -1.23 13.97 -27.37
CA GLU A 501 -2.11 14.37 -28.46
C GLU A 501 -3.58 14.03 -28.17
N LEU A 502 -3.84 12.92 -27.47
CA LEU A 502 -5.20 12.57 -27.01
C LEU A 502 -5.76 13.63 -26.08
N ILE A 503 -5.06 13.94 -24.99
CA ILE A 503 -5.52 14.95 -24.02
C ILE A 503 -5.70 16.31 -24.71
N LYS A 504 -4.78 16.72 -25.61
CA LYS A 504 -4.94 17.94 -26.43
C LYS A 504 -6.19 17.90 -27.31
N THR A 505 -6.55 16.73 -27.84
CA THR A 505 -7.75 16.56 -28.67
C THR A 505 -9.02 16.80 -27.87
N PHE A 506 -9.09 16.36 -26.62
CA PHE A 506 -10.20 16.67 -25.71
C PHE A 506 -10.26 18.16 -25.38
N GLN A 507 -9.14 18.75 -24.97
CA GLN A 507 -9.09 20.18 -24.61
C GLN A 507 -9.47 21.10 -25.77
N ARG A 508 -8.94 20.87 -26.98
CA ARG A 508 -9.21 21.75 -28.14
C ARG A 508 -10.67 21.67 -28.62
N ASN A 509 -11.35 20.56 -28.35
CA ASN A 509 -12.75 20.36 -28.69
C ASN A 509 -13.70 20.67 -27.53
N ASN A 510 -13.17 21.09 -26.37
CA ASN A 510 -13.95 21.38 -25.16
C ASN A 510 -14.84 20.20 -24.75
N VAL A 511 -14.24 19.02 -24.68
CA VAL A 511 -14.87 17.77 -24.23
C VAL A 511 -14.20 17.30 -22.95
N ASP A 512 -15.02 16.91 -21.98
CA ASP A 512 -14.54 16.50 -20.67
C ASP A 512 -13.90 15.09 -20.71
N LEU A 513 -12.80 14.94 -19.99
CA LEU A 513 -11.99 13.71 -19.94
C LEU A 513 -11.53 13.43 -18.51
N THR A 514 -11.81 12.21 -18.04
CA THR A 514 -11.17 11.68 -16.82
C THR A 514 -9.97 10.83 -17.21
N ILE A 515 -8.77 11.14 -16.70
CA ILE A 515 -7.55 10.37 -16.98
C ILE A 515 -7.19 9.44 -15.82
N GLY A 516 -7.01 8.15 -16.11
CA GLY A 516 -6.59 7.12 -15.16
C GLY A 516 -5.06 7.03 -15.10
N VAL A 517 -4.48 7.39 -13.95
CA VAL A 517 -3.02 7.45 -13.78
C VAL A 517 -2.49 6.23 -13.04
N ILE A 518 -1.50 5.53 -13.64
CA ILE A 518 -0.76 4.45 -12.99
C ILE A 518 0.40 5.08 -12.20
N ALA A 519 0.21 5.23 -10.89
CA ALA A 519 1.00 6.16 -10.09
C ALA A 519 2.51 5.82 -10.00
N ASN A 520 2.90 4.54 -9.96
CA ASN A 520 4.33 4.17 -9.92
C ASN A 520 5.02 4.27 -11.29
N GLN A 521 4.24 4.37 -12.35
CA GLN A 521 4.75 4.37 -13.72
C GLN A 521 4.79 5.79 -14.30
N ILE A 522 4.57 6.84 -13.51
CA ILE A 522 4.61 8.24 -13.96
C ILE A 522 5.57 9.11 -13.12
N GLY A 523 6.13 10.16 -13.74
CA GLY A 523 6.97 11.17 -13.07
C GLY A 523 8.46 11.17 -13.45
N LYS A 524 8.88 10.33 -14.39
CA LYS A 524 10.24 10.22 -14.94
C LYS A 524 10.33 10.68 -16.38
N ASP A 525 9.25 10.59 -17.15
CA ASP A 525 9.16 11.17 -18.49
C ASP A 525 8.76 12.65 -18.35
N ILE A 526 9.76 13.53 -18.42
CA ILE A 526 9.57 14.96 -18.15
C ILE A 526 8.60 15.61 -19.14
N ASP A 527 8.59 15.19 -20.40
CA ASP A 527 7.76 15.81 -21.43
C ASP A 527 6.27 15.50 -21.19
N LEU A 528 5.96 14.25 -20.85
CA LEU A 528 4.60 13.84 -20.46
C LEU A 528 4.19 14.43 -19.11
N THR A 529 5.07 14.34 -18.11
CA THR A 529 4.77 14.79 -16.75
C THR A 529 4.53 16.30 -16.69
N ASP A 530 5.38 17.10 -17.34
CA ASP A 530 5.21 18.56 -17.42
C ASP A 530 3.93 18.92 -18.17
N PHE A 531 3.59 18.18 -19.23
CA PHE A 531 2.34 18.40 -19.96
C PHE A 531 1.11 18.08 -19.10
N VAL A 532 1.05 16.92 -18.45
CA VAL A 532 -0.06 16.52 -17.58
C VAL A 532 -0.22 17.51 -16.41
N SER A 533 0.90 17.96 -15.82
CA SER A 533 0.89 19.03 -14.81
C SER A 533 0.36 20.35 -15.37
N SER A 534 0.69 20.71 -16.62
CA SER A 534 0.21 21.96 -17.22
C SER A 534 -1.30 21.99 -17.47
N VAL A 535 -1.96 20.83 -17.50
CA VAL A 535 -3.40 20.69 -17.72
C VAL A 535 -4.17 20.27 -16.47
N SER A 536 -3.49 20.13 -15.31
CA SER A 536 -4.12 19.64 -14.08
C SER A 536 -5.22 20.55 -13.55
N ASP A 537 -5.08 21.85 -13.77
CA ASP A 537 -6.06 22.88 -13.39
C ASP A 537 -6.98 23.27 -14.57
N ALA A 538 -6.88 22.60 -15.72
CA ALA A 538 -7.69 22.93 -16.88
C ALA A 538 -9.13 22.42 -16.69
N PRO A 539 -10.15 23.26 -16.97
CA PRO A 539 -11.54 22.81 -16.91
C PRO A 539 -11.76 21.64 -17.88
N GLY A 540 -12.55 20.66 -17.44
CA GLY A 540 -12.86 19.46 -18.21
C GLY A 540 -11.78 18.37 -18.19
N ILE A 541 -10.69 18.51 -17.43
CA ILE A 541 -9.72 17.43 -17.20
C ILE A 541 -9.82 16.96 -15.75
N GLY A 542 -10.34 15.74 -15.56
CA GLY A 542 -10.42 15.07 -14.27
C GLY A 542 -9.33 14.02 -14.11
N PHE A 543 -8.96 13.71 -12.86
CA PHE A 543 -7.96 12.70 -12.54
C PHE A 543 -8.60 11.55 -11.77
N ALA A 544 -8.33 10.34 -12.22
CA ALA A 544 -8.68 9.11 -11.53
C ALA A 544 -7.41 8.36 -11.10
N ASN A 545 -7.50 7.74 -9.93
CA ASN A 545 -6.51 6.79 -9.47
C ASN A 545 -6.69 5.47 -10.23
N HIS A 546 -5.65 5.02 -10.93
CA HIS A 546 -5.62 3.76 -11.67
C HIS A 546 -4.61 2.78 -11.07
N GLY A 547 -4.48 2.79 -9.75
CA GLY A 547 -3.60 1.90 -8.99
C GLY A 547 -2.12 2.27 -9.05
N TRP A 548 -1.32 1.51 -8.29
CA TRP A 548 0.11 1.79 -8.13
C TRP A 548 0.92 1.21 -9.29
N ASN A 549 0.84 -0.10 -9.52
CA ASN A 549 1.52 -0.80 -10.62
C ASN A 549 0.56 -1.41 -11.63
N HIS A 550 -0.67 -0.89 -11.73
CA HIS A 550 -1.75 -1.55 -12.47
C HIS A 550 -2.01 -2.97 -11.90
N ASP A 551 -2.07 -3.08 -10.57
CA ASP A 551 -2.25 -4.33 -9.82
C ASP A 551 -3.72 -4.82 -9.84
N ASP A 552 -3.95 -6.14 -9.79
CA ASP A 552 -5.29 -6.70 -9.61
C ASP A 552 -5.74 -6.59 -8.14
N PHE A 553 -6.55 -5.57 -7.87
CA PHE A 553 -6.97 -5.21 -6.51
C PHE A 553 -7.71 -6.32 -5.78
N ALA A 554 -8.45 -7.17 -6.50
CA ALA A 554 -9.22 -8.25 -5.90
C ALA A 554 -8.35 -9.32 -5.20
N GLN A 555 -7.04 -9.35 -5.46
CA GLN A 555 -6.09 -10.29 -4.84
C GLN A 555 -5.58 -9.84 -3.47
N PHE A 556 -5.81 -8.58 -3.09
CA PHE A 556 -5.35 -8.03 -1.81
C PHE A 556 -6.49 -7.95 -0.80
N ASP A 557 -6.16 -7.98 0.49
CA ASP A 557 -7.13 -7.69 1.55
C ASP A 557 -7.45 -6.18 1.61
N THR A 558 -8.46 -5.80 2.39
CA THR A 558 -8.90 -4.39 2.49
C THR A 558 -7.76 -3.44 2.81
N VAL A 559 -6.86 -3.83 3.71
CA VAL A 559 -5.73 -2.99 4.12
C VAL A 559 -4.74 -2.84 2.95
N GLY A 560 -4.38 -3.93 2.27
CA GLY A 560 -3.51 -3.87 1.09
C GLY A 560 -4.08 -2.99 -0.02
N GLN A 561 -5.39 -3.05 -0.24
CA GLN A 561 -6.07 -2.20 -1.23
C GLN A 561 -6.10 -0.72 -0.82
N GLU A 562 -6.46 -0.40 0.43
CA GLU A 562 -6.37 0.96 0.98
C GLU A 562 -4.97 1.55 0.77
N MET A 563 -3.93 0.73 1.00
CA MET A 563 -2.54 1.14 0.84
C MET A 563 -2.16 1.46 -0.59
N LEU A 564 -2.52 0.60 -1.54
CA LEU A 564 -2.22 0.84 -2.95
C LEU A 564 -2.96 2.08 -3.47
N ILE A 565 -4.20 2.30 -3.05
CA ILE A 565 -4.98 3.51 -3.40
C ILE A 565 -4.31 4.75 -2.79
N LEU A 566 -4.06 4.76 -1.47
CA LEU A 566 -3.48 5.91 -0.77
C LEU A 566 -2.09 6.27 -1.30
N ARG A 567 -1.22 5.28 -1.55
CA ARG A 567 0.11 5.48 -2.13
C ARG A 567 0.01 6.14 -3.50
N SER A 568 -0.94 5.68 -4.32
CA SER A 568 -1.17 6.21 -5.66
C SER A 568 -1.69 7.66 -5.62
N ASN A 569 -2.67 7.96 -4.75
CA ASN A 569 -3.17 9.33 -4.55
C ASN A 569 -2.06 10.27 -4.10
N ASN A 570 -1.25 9.88 -3.10
CA ASN A 570 -0.15 10.72 -2.62
C ASN A 570 0.84 11.08 -3.73
N LYS A 571 1.13 10.13 -4.63
CA LYS A 571 2.03 10.37 -5.75
C LYS A 571 1.43 11.29 -6.81
N ILE A 572 0.14 11.12 -7.11
CA ILE A 572 -0.60 11.99 -8.04
C ILE A 572 -0.66 13.43 -7.49
N VAL A 573 -0.93 13.59 -6.19
CA VAL A 573 -0.90 14.91 -5.51
C VAL A 573 0.50 15.53 -5.55
N GLU A 574 1.55 14.74 -5.29
CA GLU A 574 2.93 15.22 -5.34
C GLU A 574 3.30 15.75 -6.73
N LEU A 575 2.91 15.04 -7.79
CA LEU A 575 3.28 15.39 -9.17
C LEU A 575 2.40 16.49 -9.76
N PHE A 576 1.09 16.47 -9.50
CA PHE A 576 0.11 17.26 -10.24
C PHE A 576 -0.73 18.20 -9.35
N GLY A 577 -0.60 18.12 -8.02
CA GLY A 577 -1.38 18.96 -7.10
C GLY A 577 -2.87 18.63 -7.02
N VAL A 578 -3.30 17.53 -7.64
CA VAL A 578 -4.70 17.08 -7.70
C VAL A 578 -4.88 15.85 -6.82
N GLU A 579 -5.95 15.83 -6.03
CA GLU A 579 -6.35 14.68 -5.21
C GLU A 579 -7.48 13.91 -5.90
N PRO A 580 -7.22 12.70 -6.43
CA PRO A 580 -8.26 11.91 -7.10
C PRO A 580 -9.35 11.46 -6.13
N THR A 581 -10.61 11.65 -6.54
CA THR A 581 -11.81 11.14 -5.85
C THR A 581 -12.54 10.06 -6.66
N VAL A 582 -12.04 9.79 -7.87
CA VAL A 582 -12.49 8.74 -8.80
C VAL A 582 -11.46 7.62 -8.81
N PHE A 583 -11.91 6.38 -8.66
CA PHE A 583 -11.06 5.19 -8.79
C PHE A 583 -11.43 4.39 -10.04
N ILE A 584 -10.43 4.01 -10.84
CA ILE A 584 -10.61 3.08 -11.96
C ILE A 584 -9.79 1.83 -11.57
N PRO A 585 -10.42 0.72 -11.14
CA PRO A 585 -9.69 -0.49 -10.82
C PRO A 585 -8.96 -1.03 -12.06
N PRO A 586 -7.64 -1.30 -11.98
CA PRO A 586 -6.93 -2.01 -13.04
C PRO A 586 -7.59 -3.35 -13.37
N PHE A 587 -7.59 -3.70 -14.66
CA PHE A 587 -8.30 -4.87 -15.20
C PHE A 587 -9.81 -4.89 -14.89
N ASN A 588 -10.40 -3.75 -14.54
CA ASN A 588 -11.76 -3.63 -14.04
C ASN A 588 -12.08 -4.46 -12.77
N SER A 589 -11.06 -5.02 -12.12
CA SER A 589 -11.22 -6.02 -11.05
C SER A 589 -11.35 -5.38 -9.67
N TYR A 590 -12.45 -5.67 -8.98
CA TYR A 590 -12.70 -5.18 -7.61
C TYR A 590 -13.52 -6.20 -6.79
N ASN A 591 -13.56 -6.01 -5.48
CA ASN A 591 -14.38 -6.79 -4.54
C ASN A 591 -14.89 -5.92 -3.37
N ASP A 592 -15.59 -6.52 -2.40
CA ASP A 592 -16.11 -5.79 -1.22
C ASP A 592 -15.01 -5.09 -0.40
N ALA A 593 -13.78 -5.63 -0.43
CA ALA A 593 -12.63 -5.00 0.20
C ALA A 593 -12.21 -3.73 -0.56
N THR A 594 -12.34 -3.68 -1.89
CA THR A 594 -12.14 -2.47 -2.69
C THR A 594 -13.16 -1.40 -2.32
N VAL A 595 -14.45 -1.76 -2.30
CA VAL A 595 -15.53 -0.83 -1.95
C VAL A 595 -15.32 -0.26 -0.54
N SER A 596 -14.95 -1.11 0.42
CA SER A 596 -14.64 -0.70 1.80
C SER A 596 -13.45 0.26 1.86
N ALA A 597 -12.41 0.00 1.07
CA ALA A 597 -11.22 0.84 0.98
C ALA A 597 -11.53 2.22 0.37
N LEU A 598 -12.34 2.27 -0.67
CA LEU A 598 -12.76 3.51 -1.31
C LEU A 598 -13.57 4.39 -0.35
N LEU A 599 -14.54 3.80 0.36
CA LEU A 599 -15.35 4.51 1.35
C LEU A 599 -14.50 5.02 2.53
N SER A 600 -13.52 4.24 3.00
CA SER A 600 -12.65 4.65 4.10
C SER A 600 -11.75 5.83 3.71
N LEU A 601 -11.32 5.87 2.44
CA LEU A 601 -10.50 6.91 1.82
C LEU A 601 -11.30 8.05 1.17
N GLU A 602 -12.61 8.13 1.40
CA GLU A 602 -13.48 9.22 0.93
C GLU A 602 -13.54 9.38 -0.60
N PHE A 603 -13.28 8.30 -1.34
CA PHE A 603 -13.61 8.25 -2.76
C PHE A 603 -15.12 8.36 -2.93
N THR A 604 -15.51 9.12 -3.94
CA THR A 604 -16.93 9.38 -4.25
C THR A 604 -17.40 8.58 -5.45
N HIS A 605 -16.47 8.17 -6.32
CA HIS A 605 -16.78 7.48 -7.55
C HIS A 605 -15.79 6.35 -7.82
N PHE A 606 -16.28 5.29 -8.46
CA PHE A 606 -15.42 4.35 -9.16
C PHE A 606 -16.06 3.87 -10.45
N SER A 607 -15.23 3.43 -11.40
CA SER A 607 -15.65 3.02 -12.73
C SER A 607 -14.94 1.74 -13.15
N SER A 608 -15.68 0.63 -13.24
CA SER A 608 -15.19 -0.70 -13.67
C SER A 608 -15.99 -1.21 -14.87
N GLU A 609 -15.90 -2.49 -15.22
CA GLU A 609 -16.74 -3.07 -16.29
C GLU A 609 -18.15 -3.43 -15.82
N LEU A 610 -19.09 -3.48 -16.77
CA LEU A 610 -20.49 -3.85 -16.55
C LEU A 610 -20.67 -5.27 -15.99
N ASP A 611 -19.80 -6.23 -16.34
CA ASP A 611 -19.95 -7.62 -15.91
C ASP A 611 -19.77 -7.83 -14.40
N PHE A 612 -19.11 -6.87 -13.72
CA PHE A 612 -19.01 -6.82 -12.26
C PHE A 612 -20.10 -5.96 -11.60
N ALA A 613 -20.91 -5.27 -12.40
CA ALA A 613 -21.92 -4.31 -11.96
C ALA A 613 -23.33 -4.83 -12.22
N THR A 614 -24.33 -4.40 -11.46
CA THR A 614 -25.74 -4.77 -11.75
C THR A 614 -26.63 -3.53 -11.62
N PRO A 615 -27.34 -3.11 -12.68
CA PRO A 615 -28.22 -1.95 -12.63
C PRO A 615 -29.38 -2.18 -11.63
N PRO A 616 -30.01 -1.11 -11.10
CA PRO A 616 -29.84 0.30 -11.49
C PRO A 616 -28.55 0.92 -10.94
N PHE A 617 -28.04 1.92 -11.67
CA PHE A 617 -26.91 2.75 -11.25
C PHE A 617 -27.47 4.11 -10.80
N PRO A 618 -27.63 4.33 -9.48
CA PRO A 618 -28.34 5.52 -9.00
C PRO A 618 -27.55 6.79 -9.32
N LEU A 619 -28.24 7.82 -9.82
CA LEU A 619 -27.64 9.15 -10.04
C LEU A 619 -27.72 10.02 -8.78
N SER A 620 -28.40 9.57 -7.73
CA SER A 620 -28.54 10.34 -6.49
C SER A 620 -28.50 9.43 -5.26
N GLY A 621 -28.25 10.03 -4.08
CA GLY A 621 -28.37 9.37 -2.78
C GLY A 621 -27.30 8.33 -2.43
N GLN A 622 -26.17 8.28 -3.15
CA GLN A 622 -25.06 7.38 -2.84
C GLN A 622 -23.89 8.11 -2.16
N THR A 623 -23.15 7.37 -1.35
CA THR A 623 -21.88 7.83 -0.76
C THR A 623 -20.70 7.51 -1.67
N LEU A 624 -20.77 6.36 -2.36
CA LEU A 624 -19.84 5.94 -3.39
C LEU A 624 -20.66 5.52 -4.62
N TYR A 625 -20.48 6.24 -5.72
CA TYR A 625 -21.15 5.97 -6.98
C TYR A 625 -20.34 5.00 -7.84
N HIS A 626 -21.02 4.09 -8.52
CA HIS A 626 -20.44 3.16 -9.47
C HIS A 626 -20.96 3.44 -10.87
N PHE A 627 -20.07 3.88 -11.76
CA PHE A 627 -20.40 4.17 -13.15
C PHE A 627 -19.55 3.30 -14.08
N PRO A 628 -20.03 2.10 -14.47
CA PRO A 628 -19.24 1.18 -15.26
C PRO A 628 -19.02 1.66 -16.70
N GLU A 629 -17.96 1.17 -17.36
CA GLU A 629 -17.76 1.34 -18.79
C GLU A 629 -18.87 0.65 -19.60
N THR A 630 -19.40 1.37 -20.58
CA THR A 630 -20.53 0.91 -21.39
C THR A 630 -20.33 1.10 -22.89
N ALA A 631 -19.28 1.82 -23.28
CA ALA A 631 -18.92 2.08 -24.66
C ALA A 631 -17.39 2.17 -24.82
N PHE A 632 -16.90 1.96 -26.04
CA PHE A 632 -15.47 1.84 -26.32
C PHE A 632 -15.08 2.56 -27.61
N THR A 633 -13.89 3.16 -27.64
CA THR A 633 -13.26 3.69 -28.87
C THR A 633 -12.39 2.68 -29.59
N GLY A 634 -12.18 1.50 -29.01
CA GLY A 634 -11.43 0.40 -29.58
C GLY A 634 -11.60 -0.88 -28.79
N GLU A 635 -11.26 -2.01 -29.41
CA GLU A 635 -11.36 -3.34 -28.80
C GLU A 635 -10.04 -4.09 -28.94
N LEU A 636 -9.69 -4.88 -27.93
CA LEU A 636 -8.53 -5.76 -28.00
C LEU A 636 -8.82 -6.93 -28.94
N ASN A 637 -8.04 -7.05 -30.02
CA ASN A 637 -8.06 -8.21 -30.88
C ASN A 637 -7.10 -9.28 -30.36
N ASP A 638 -7.62 -10.29 -29.67
CA ASP A 638 -6.84 -11.37 -29.05
C ASP A 638 -5.93 -12.13 -30.03
N GLU A 639 -6.37 -12.30 -31.28
CA GLU A 639 -5.59 -13.02 -32.30
C GLU A 639 -4.33 -12.26 -32.73
N ARG A 640 -4.36 -10.92 -32.61
CA ARG A 640 -3.29 -10.02 -33.05
C ARG A 640 -2.60 -9.29 -31.91
N THR A 641 -3.06 -9.49 -30.68
CA THR A 641 -2.64 -8.76 -29.48
C THR A 641 -2.58 -7.26 -29.74
N GLN A 642 -3.59 -6.73 -30.42
CA GLN A 642 -3.65 -5.36 -30.92
C GLN A 642 -4.98 -4.73 -30.56
N PHE A 643 -4.97 -3.54 -29.97
CA PHE A 643 -6.15 -2.68 -29.88
C PHE A 643 -6.50 -2.14 -31.27
N VAL A 644 -7.73 -2.42 -31.70
CA VAL A 644 -8.26 -1.96 -32.97
C VAL A 644 -9.31 -0.90 -32.70
N GLY A 645 -9.03 0.32 -33.17
CA GLY A 645 -9.97 1.43 -33.06
C GLY A 645 -11.31 1.14 -33.74
N LEU A 646 -12.40 1.51 -33.07
CA LEU A 646 -13.76 1.46 -33.58
C LEU A 646 -14.11 2.74 -34.34
N SER A 647 -15.14 2.65 -35.17
CA SER A 647 -15.68 3.82 -35.87
C SER A 647 -16.54 4.67 -34.95
N ALA A 648 -16.63 5.97 -35.24
CA ALA A 648 -17.47 6.91 -34.50
C ALA A 648 -18.94 6.46 -34.42
N ASP A 649 -19.47 5.84 -35.50
CA ASP A 649 -20.83 5.30 -35.53
C ASP A 649 -21.02 4.17 -34.52
N THR A 650 -20.05 3.24 -34.45
CA THR A 650 -20.11 2.09 -33.53
C THR A 650 -20.10 2.55 -32.07
N THR A 651 -19.18 3.43 -31.70
CA THR A 651 -19.11 3.97 -30.34
C THR A 651 -20.36 4.79 -30.01
N PHE A 652 -20.87 5.59 -30.94
CA PHE A 652 -22.10 6.36 -30.74
C PHE A 652 -23.34 5.47 -30.54
N ASP A 653 -23.45 4.36 -31.27
CA ASP A 653 -24.52 3.38 -31.07
C ASP A 653 -24.45 2.74 -29.67
N GLN A 654 -23.25 2.46 -29.16
CA GLN A 654 -23.06 1.98 -27.79
C GLN A 654 -23.45 3.04 -26.75
N VAL A 655 -23.03 4.29 -26.94
CA VAL A 655 -23.38 5.42 -26.04
C VAL A 655 -24.89 5.62 -25.96
N THR A 656 -25.57 5.73 -27.11
CA THR A 656 -27.02 5.96 -27.14
C THR A 656 -27.80 4.79 -26.54
N LYS A 657 -27.33 3.55 -26.76
CA LYS A 657 -27.88 2.37 -26.10
C LYS A 657 -27.72 2.46 -24.59
N SER A 658 -26.52 2.75 -24.09
CA SER A 658 -26.24 2.88 -22.66
C SER A 658 -27.09 3.96 -22.00
N ILE A 659 -27.18 5.15 -22.60
CA ILE A 659 -28.03 6.23 -22.06
C ILE A 659 -29.49 5.78 -21.95
N SER A 660 -29.99 5.02 -22.94
CA SER A 660 -31.37 4.51 -22.91
C SER A 660 -31.61 3.41 -21.86
N GLU A 661 -30.58 2.64 -21.51
CA GLU A 661 -30.67 1.50 -20.59
C GLU A 661 -30.28 1.88 -19.15
N HIS A 662 -29.42 2.88 -18.98
CA HIS A 662 -28.72 3.18 -17.73
C HIS A 662 -28.72 4.67 -17.35
N GLY A 663 -29.17 5.57 -18.24
CA GLY A 663 -29.28 7.00 -17.95
C GLY A 663 -28.02 7.81 -18.25
N PHE A 664 -26.88 7.16 -18.47
CA PHE A 664 -25.58 7.73 -18.83
C PHE A 664 -24.78 6.76 -19.72
N ALA A 665 -23.61 7.18 -20.19
CA ALA A 665 -22.60 6.30 -20.76
C ALA A 665 -21.20 6.64 -20.25
N VAL A 666 -20.34 5.63 -20.11
CA VAL A 666 -18.90 5.83 -19.88
C VAL A 666 -18.15 5.19 -21.04
N VAL A 667 -17.38 6.00 -21.77
CA VAL A 667 -16.59 5.59 -22.94
C VAL A 667 -15.15 5.39 -22.52
N THR A 668 -14.63 4.18 -22.69
CA THR A 668 -13.24 3.83 -22.38
C THR A 668 -12.34 4.02 -23.58
N LEU A 669 -11.19 4.66 -23.34
CA LEU A 669 -10.11 4.83 -24.29
C LEU A 669 -8.80 4.27 -23.72
N HIS A 670 -7.96 3.74 -24.60
CA HIS A 670 -6.59 3.35 -24.28
C HIS A 670 -5.62 3.99 -25.28
N PRO A 671 -4.44 4.52 -24.86
CA PRO A 671 -3.49 5.15 -25.77
C PRO A 671 -3.10 4.29 -26.99
N GLN A 672 -3.08 2.97 -26.81
CA GLN A 672 -2.73 1.95 -27.78
C GLN A 672 -3.58 2.02 -29.08
N GLU A 673 -4.87 2.32 -28.99
CA GLU A 673 -5.76 2.36 -30.16
C GLU A 673 -5.52 3.59 -31.05
N PHE A 674 -4.92 4.64 -30.47
CA PHE A 674 -4.52 5.88 -31.14
C PHE A 674 -3.05 5.89 -31.56
N SER A 675 -2.35 4.77 -31.39
CA SER A 675 -0.98 4.57 -31.86
C SER A 675 -0.96 3.94 -33.25
N LEU A 676 0.03 4.28 -34.07
CA LEU A 676 0.36 3.45 -35.22
C LEU A 676 0.87 2.07 -34.76
N PHE A 677 0.49 1.02 -35.47
CA PHE A 677 0.89 -0.35 -35.15
C PHE A 677 1.59 -1.00 -36.33
N TYR A 678 2.86 -1.35 -36.16
CA TYR A 678 3.63 -2.11 -37.16
C TYR A 678 4.61 -3.07 -36.50
N HIS A 679 4.92 -4.18 -37.19
CA HIS A 679 5.80 -5.24 -36.69
C HIS A 679 5.45 -5.76 -35.28
N GLN A 680 4.15 -5.92 -34.99
CA GLN A 680 3.63 -6.40 -33.69
C GLN A 680 3.98 -5.50 -32.50
N ASN A 681 4.22 -4.21 -32.72
CA ASN A 681 4.52 -3.26 -31.65
C ASN A 681 3.80 -1.93 -31.90
N TYR A 682 3.28 -1.35 -30.81
CA TYR A 682 2.82 0.03 -30.79
C TYR A 682 4.00 0.98 -30.93
N GLN A 683 3.74 2.14 -31.51
CA GLN A 683 4.73 3.12 -31.89
C GLN A 683 4.35 4.43 -31.26
N ASN A 684 5.32 5.19 -30.78
CA ASN A 684 5.05 6.52 -30.24
C ASN A 684 4.78 7.53 -31.38
N ASP A 685 3.81 7.20 -32.25
CA ASP A 685 3.39 7.93 -33.43
C ASP A 685 1.86 7.91 -33.47
N VAL A 686 1.27 9.10 -33.58
CA VAL A 686 -0.19 9.27 -33.52
C VAL A 686 -0.87 8.70 -34.77
N ASN A 687 -1.89 7.88 -34.55
CA ASN A 687 -2.85 7.45 -35.55
C ASN A 687 -3.94 8.52 -35.74
N PHE A 688 -3.66 9.52 -36.56
CA PHE A 688 -4.59 10.61 -36.83
C PHE A 688 -5.93 10.17 -37.43
N ALA A 689 -6.00 9.00 -38.09
CA ALA A 689 -7.27 8.47 -38.58
C ALA A 689 -8.20 8.04 -37.43
N GLN A 690 -7.64 7.51 -36.33
CA GLN A 690 -8.44 7.18 -35.15
C GLN A 690 -8.80 8.44 -34.35
N ILE A 691 -7.91 9.43 -34.28
CA ILE A 691 -8.23 10.76 -33.73
C ILE A 691 -9.39 11.40 -34.49
N GLU A 692 -9.41 11.30 -35.82
CA GLU A 692 -10.53 11.79 -36.64
C GLU A 692 -11.85 11.08 -36.30
N GLN A 693 -11.84 9.76 -36.02
CA GLN A 693 -13.05 9.06 -35.55
C GLN A 693 -13.53 9.61 -34.21
N LEU A 694 -12.63 9.91 -33.27
CA LEU A 694 -12.97 10.50 -31.99
C LEU A 694 -13.59 11.90 -32.15
N GLU A 695 -13.05 12.74 -33.02
CA GLU A 695 -13.61 14.07 -33.29
C GLU A 695 -14.99 14.01 -33.98
N ILE A 696 -15.21 13.02 -34.85
CA ILE A 696 -16.54 12.76 -35.44
C ILE A 696 -17.53 12.33 -34.35
N LEU A 697 -17.11 11.50 -33.39
CA LEU A 697 -17.93 11.11 -32.25
C LEU A 697 -18.34 12.34 -31.42
N PHE A 698 -17.40 13.24 -31.11
CA PHE A 698 -17.72 14.49 -30.40
C PHE A 698 -18.77 15.33 -31.15
N GLY A 699 -18.64 15.45 -32.47
CA GLY A 699 -19.62 16.12 -33.32
C GLY A 699 -21.02 15.50 -33.19
N LYS A 700 -21.12 14.17 -33.22
CA LYS A 700 -22.39 13.44 -33.06
C LYS A 700 -23.03 13.66 -31.69
N LEU A 701 -22.25 13.60 -30.62
CA LEU A 701 -22.75 13.83 -29.25
C LEU A 701 -23.37 15.23 -29.15
N ASN A 702 -22.66 16.25 -29.64
CA ASN A 702 -23.14 17.63 -29.66
C ASN A 702 -24.38 17.81 -30.56
N GLU A 703 -24.41 17.20 -31.76
CA GLU A 703 -25.58 17.24 -32.65
C GLU A 703 -26.85 16.63 -32.01
N HIS A 704 -26.66 15.66 -31.11
CA HIS A 704 -27.73 14.99 -30.38
C HIS A 704 -28.03 15.60 -29.00
N ASN A 705 -27.36 16.71 -28.63
CA ASN A 705 -27.46 17.35 -27.31
C ASN A 705 -27.19 16.37 -26.15
N ILE A 706 -26.17 15.52 -26.31
CA ILE A 706 -25.64 14.68 -25.24
C ILE A 706 -24.49 15.43 -24.60
N ASP A 707 -24.61 15.74 -23.31
CA ASP A 707 -23.58 16.46 -22.58
C ASP A 707 -22.37 15.55 -22.31
N THR A 708 -21.18 16.11 -22.39
CA THR A 708 -19.95 15.44 -21.95
C THR A 708 -19.65 15.92 -20.54
N VAL A 709 -19.29 15.00 -19.63
CA VAL A 709 -19.01 15.30 -18.22
C VAL A 709 -17.81 14.50 -17.70
N LEU A 710 -17.22 14.89 -16.57
CA LEU A 710 -16.29 14.02 -15.85
C LEU A 710 -17.04 12.87 -15.18
N ILE A 711 -16.34 11.75 -14.88
CA ILE A 711 -16.96 10.63 -14.14
C ILE A 711 -17.53 11.10 -12.79
N SER A 712 -16.83 12.04 -12.13
CA SER A 712 -17.24 12.62 -10.85
C SER A 712 -18.49 13.51 -10.90
N GLU A 713 -19.03 13.74 -12.10
CA GLU A 713 -20.14 14.66 -12.35
C GLU A 713 -21.38 13.96 -12.91
N ILE A 714 -21.31 12.65 -13.21
CA ILE A 714 -22.43 11.88 -13.76
C ILE A 714 -23.66 11.89 -12.82
N ASN A 715 -23.43 11.84 -11.51
CA ASN A 715 -24.45 11.87 -10.46
C ASN A 715 -24.96 13.29 -10.14
N THR A 716 -24.50 14.32 -10.82
CA THR A 716 -25.01 15.67 -10.59
C THR A 716 -26.31 15.84 -11.38
N GLU A 717 -27.37 16.34 -10.73
CA GLU A 717 -28.65 16.57 -11.38
C GLU A 717 -28.43 17.35 -12.69
N PRO A 718 -29.02 16.92 -13.82
CA PRO A 718 -28.99 17.68 -15.06
C PRO A 718 -29.92 18.90 -14.92
N ASN A 719 -29.57 19.86 -14.06
CA ASN A 719 -30.28 21.12 -13.90
C ASN A 719 -29.35 22.22 -13.37
N GLN A 720 -28.36 22.52 -14.17
CA GLN A 720 -28.31 23.73 -15.00
C GLN A 720 -26.83 23.83 -15.34
N LYS A 721 -26.47 23.49 -16.57
CA LYS A 721 -25.42 24.27 -17.21
C LYS A 721 -25.97 25.69 -17.17
N LEU A 722 -25.62 26.44 -16.14
CA LEU A 722 -25.81 27.87 -16.06
C LEU A 722 -24.88 28.42 -17.14
N ILE A 723 -25.27 28.25 -18.41
CA ILE A 723 -24.54 28.79 -19.55
C ILE A 723 -24.73 30.28 -19.38
N VAL A 724 -23.76 30.94 -18.75
CA VAL A 724 -23.68 32.39 -18.82
C VAL A 724 -23.41 32.67 -20.30
N PRO A 725 -24.35 33.23 -21.06
CA PRO A 725 -24.15 33.41 -22.48
C PRO A 725 -22.88 34.21 -22.71
N GLN A 726 -22.09 33.83 -23.72
CA GLN A 726 -20.79 34.46 -23.98
C GLN A 726 -20.88 35.99 -24.11
N TRP A 727 -22.02 36.54 -24.54
CA TRP A 727 -22.22 37.98 -24.61
C TRP A 727 -22.22 38.67 -23.24
N ILE A 728 -22.62 37.99 -22.16
CA ILE A 728 -22.57 38.50 -20.78
C ILE A 728 -21.12 38.55 -20.31
N LYS A 729 -20.34 37.51 -20.60
CA LYS A 729 -18.89 37.47 -20.31
C LYS A 729 -18.13 38.56 -21.07
N ASN A 730 -18.50 38.79 -22.33
CA ASN A 730 -17.96 39.90 -23.12
C ASN A 730 -18.33 41.27 -22.54
N ASN A 731 -19.58 41.46 -22.10
CA ASN A 731 -20.02 42.69 -21.42
C ASN A 731 -19.29 42.91 -20.10
N ALA A 732 -19.05 41.84 -19.33
CA ALA A 732 -18.29 41.88 -18.09
C ALA A 732 -16.84 42.33 -18.33
N GLN A 733 -16.18 41.75 -19.34
CA GLN A 733 -14.84 42.18 -19.76
C GLN A 733 -14.84 43.65 -20.17
N TRP A 734 -15.80 44.07 -21.01
CA TRP A 734 -15.90 45.47 -21.42
C TRP A 734 -16.17 46.41 -20.25
N TRP A 735 -16.90 45.97 -19.23
CA TRP A 735 -17.15 46.78 -18.05
C TRP A 735 -15.88 46.90 -17.18
N VAL A 736 -15.12 45.82 -17.04
CA VAL A 736 -13.81 45.83 -16.38
C VAL A 736 -12.85 46.80 -17.07
N GLU A 737 -12.83 46.79 -18.40
CA GLU A 737 -12.01 47.65 -19.24
C GLU A 737 -12.55 49.10 -19.39
N ASP A 738 -13.61 49.47 -18.64
CA ASP A 738 -14.28 50.78 -18.70
C ASP A 738 -14.80 51.16 -20.11
N ARG A 739 -15.15 50.15 -20.93
CA ARG A 739 -15.68 50.29 -22.29
C ARG A 739 -17.21 50.30 -22.35
N VAL A 740 -17.89 49.73 -21.37
CA VAL A 740 -19.35 49.84 -21.16
C VAL A 740 -19.64 50.37 -19.77
N SER A 741 -20.81 50.99 -19.62
CA SER A 741 -21.25 51.59 -18.35
C SER A 741 -21.68 50.54 -17.31
N THR A 742 -21.65 50.89 -16.01
CA THR A 742 -22.18 50.03 -14.93
C THR A 742 -23.64 49.66 -15.15
N GLU A 743 -24.45 50.56 -15.71
CA GLU A 743 -25.85 50.30 -16.05
C GLU A 743 -25.99 49.21 -17.12
N GLU A 744 -25.15 49.23 -18.17
CA GLU A 744 -25.15 48.19 -19.21
C GLU A 744 -24.70 46.83 -18.68
N PHE A 745 -23.77 46.81 -17.73
CA PHE A 745 -23.37 45.58 -17.05
C PHE A 745 -24.48 45.05 -16.12
N VAL A 746 -25.15 45.92 -15.35
CA VAL A 746 -26.28 45.53 -14.51
C VAL A 746 -27.43 44.96 -15.34
N ASN A 747 -27.74 45.53 -16.51
CA ASN A 747 -28.73 44.95 -17.43
C ASN A 747 -28.37 43.51 -17.86
N SER A 748 -27.08 43.17 -17.90
CA SER A 748 -26.63 41.81 -18.20
C SER A 748 -26.86 40.86 -17.01
N LEU A 749 -26.78 41.35 -15.77
CA LEU A 749 -27.15 40.60 -14.57
C LEU A 749 -28.67 40.48 -14.41
N GLU A 750 -29.44 41.52 -14.73
CA GLU A 750 -30.91 41.48 -14.79
C GLU A 750 -31.39 40.39 -15.75
N PHE A 751 -30.73 40.23 -16.89
CA PHE A 751 -31.01 39.16 -17.83
C PHE A 751 -30.83 37.78 -17.17
N LEU A 752 -29.72 37.55 -16.47
CA LEU A 752 -29.46 36.30 -15.76
C LEU A 752 -30.52 36.00 -14.69
N ILE A 753 -30.99 37.03 -13.98
CA ILE A 753 -32.10 36.89 -13.02
C ILE A 753 -33.40 36.53 -13.76
N SER A 754 -33.69 37.19 -14.88
CA SER A 754 -34.93 36.97 -15.63
C SER A 754 -35.03 35.59 -16.28
N GLU A 755 -33.90 34.99 -16.62
CA GLU A 755 -33.80 33.64 -17.18
C GLU A 755 -33.65 32.56 -16.10
N ASP A 756 -33.83 32.91 -14.82
CA ASP A 756 -33.74 32.00 -13.66
C ASP A 756 -32.36 31.31 -13.55
N VAL A 757 -31.30 32.02 -13.97
CA VAL A 757 -29.88 31.64 -13.86
C VAL A 757 -29.28 32.17 -12.54
N ILE A 758 -29.80 33.29 -12.01
CA ILE A 758 -29.47 33.78 -10.67
C ILE A 758 -30.76 33.85 -9.85
N HIS A 759 -30.82 33.13 -8.73
CA HIS A 759 -32.01 33.10 -7.88
C HIS A 759 -31.95 34.18 -6.78
N VAL A 760 -32.85 35.15 -6.85
CA VAL A 760 -32.94 36.21 -5.83
C VAL A 760 -34.27 36.14 -5.09
N SER A 761 -34.20 35.98 -3.77
CA SER A 761 -35.38 36.05 -2.90
C SER A 761 -35.93 37.48 -2.93
N GLN A 762 -37.17 37.69 -3.41
CA GLN A 762 -37.79 39.02 -3.50
C GLN A 762 -37.63 39.79 -2.19
N THR A 763 -36.74 40.79 -2.19
CA THR A 763 -36.61 41.77 -1.13
C THR A 763 -37.01 43.11 -1.72
N GLU A 764 -38.10 43.69 -1.18
CA GLU A 764 -38.52 45.05 -1.52
C GLU A 764 -37.40 46.03 -1.10
N GLN A 765 -36.65 46.59 -2.05
CA GLN A 765 -35.97 47.87 -1.83
C GLN A 765 -36.06 48.82 -3.02
N THR A 766 -36.57 50.00 -2.68
CA THR A 766 -36.72 51.20 -3.50
C THR A 766 -35.42 52.02 -3.48
N GLY A 767 -34.71 52.16 -4.59
CA GLY A 767 -33.56 53.07 -4.69
C GLY A 767 -32.85 53.04 -6.03
N VAL A 768 -32.80 54.18 -6.73
CA VAL A 768 -32.30 54.34 -8.11
C VAL A 768 -30.77 54.46 -8.16
N SER A 769 -30.04 53.47 -7.64
CA SER A 769 -28.57 53.53 -7.59
C SER A 769 -27.92 52.16 -7.84
N HIS A 770 -27.54 51.91 -9.09
CA HIS A 770 -26.74 50.77 -9.53
C HIS A 770 -25.26 50.91 -9.09
N GLU A 771 -24.99 50.89 -7.78
CA GLU A 771 -23.62 50.94 -7.27
C GLU A 771 -23.04 49.53 -7.10
N ILE A 772 -21.98 49.23 -7.85
CA ILE A 772 -21.15 48.04 -7.67
C ILE A 772 -19.84 48.49 -7.01
N PRO A 773 -19.47 47.95 -5.83
CA PRO A 773 -18.21 48.31 -5.17
C PRO A 773 -16.99 47.98 -6.03
N VAL A 774 -15.98 48.86 -6.00
CA VAL A 774 -14.76 48.73 -6.83
C VAL A 774 -14.05 47.39 -6.63
N TRP A 775 -14.09 46.82 -5.42
CA TRP A 775 -13.45 45.54 -5.14
C TRP A 775 -14.12 44.36 -5.86
N VAL A 776 -15.42 44.45 -6.21
CA VAL A 776 -16.15 43.42 -6.96
C VAL A 776 -15.65 43.36 -8.41
N LYS A 777 -15.14 44.49 -8.95
CA LYS A 777 -14.61 44.58 -10.31
C LYS A 777 -13.46 43.59 -10.55
N GLN A 778 -12.65 43.34 -9.53
CA GLN A 778 -11.55 42.37 -9.61
C GLN A 778 -12.03 40.92 -9.71
N ASN A 779 -13.10 40.56 -9.00
CA ASN A 779 -13.69 39.23 -9.09
C ASN A 779 -14.32 39.00 -10.47
N ILE A 780 -14.95 40.05 -11.03
CA ILE A 780 -15.55 40.01 -12.37
C ILE A 780 -14.46 39.93 -13.46
N GLU A 781 -13.30 40.59 -13.25
CA GLU A 781 -12.13 40.47 -14.13
C GLU A 781 -11.58 39.04 -14.17
N TRP A 782 -11.47 38.38 -13.01
CA TRP A 782 -11.02 36.98 -12.94
C TRP A 782 -11.95 36.03 -13.68
N TRP A 783 -13.26 36.20 -13.49
CA TRP A 783 -14.25 35.43 -14.23
C TRP A 783 -14.20 35.70 -15.75
N ALA A 784 -14.14 36.97 -16.16
CA ALA A 784 -14.10 37.35 -17.57
C ALA A 784 -12.88 36.78 -18.31
N HIS A 785 -11.75 36.62 -17.61
CA HIS A 785 -10.52 36.02 -18.15
C HIS A 785 -10.42 34.49 -17.94
N GLY A 786 -11.44 33.86 -17.34
CA GLY A 786 -11.50 32.40 -17.15
C GLY A 786 -10.71 31.87 -15.96
N PHE A 787 -10.26 32.73 -15.03
CA PHE A 787 -9.61 32.31 -13.78
C PHE A 787 -10.61 31.85 -12.71
N THR A 788 -11.91 32.03 -12.95
CA THR A 788 -13.00 31.63 -12.07
C THR A 788 -14.10 31.04 -12.94
N SER A 789 -14.73 29.95 -12.48
CA SER A 789 -15.79 29.26 -13.22
C SER A 789 -17.08 30.08 -13.28
N ASP A 790 -17.96 29.76 -14.25
CA ASP A 790 -19.27 30.40 -14.35
C ASP A 790 -20.13 30.12 -13.11
N LEU A 791 -20.04 28.92 -12.53
CA LEU A 791 -20.74 28.55 -11.29
C LEU A 791 -20.27 29.39 -10.09
N GLU A 792 -18.96 29.55 -9.91
CA GLU A 792 -18.40 30.39 -8.84
C GLU A 792 -18.79 31.86 -9.00
N PHE A 793 -18.78 32.37 -10.24
CA PHE A 793 -19.25 33.72 -10.54
C PHE A 793 -20.73 33.91 -10.18
N LEU A 794 -21.58 32.95 -10.53
CA LEU A 794 -23.02 33.01 -10.27
C LEU A 794 -23.32 32.94 -8.78
N ASN A 795 -22.72 31.99 -8.06
CA ASN A 795 -22.84 31.88 -6.59
C ASN A 795 -22.37 33.17 -5.89
N ALA A 796 -21.24 33.72 -6.32
CA ALA A 796 -20.72 34.97 -5.77
C ALA A 796 -21.68 36.14 -6.08
N THR A 797 -22.17 36.25 -7.31
CA THR A 797 -23.07 37.33 -7.73
C THR A 797 -24.41 37.25 -7.00
N GLU A 798 -24.99 36.05 -6.89
CA GLU A 798 -26.20 35.78 -6.13
C GLU A 798 -26.05 36.22 -4.67
N PHE A 799 -24.96 35.80 -4.02
CA PHE A 799 -24.65 36.23 -2.65
C PHE A 799 -24.54 37.75 -2.53
N LEU A 800 -23.87 38.41 -3.48
CA LEU A 800 -23.69 39.87 -3.46
C LEU A 800 -25.02 40.61 -3.63
N ILE A 801 -25.93 40.10 -4.45
CA ILE A 801 -27.27 40.68 -4.64
C ILE A 801 -28.13 40.43 -3.40
N GLN A 802 -28.15 39.20 -2.87
CA GLN A 802 -28.93 38.84 -1.67
C GLN A 802 -28.51 39.64 -0.43
N ASN A 803 -27.23 40.01 -0.33
CA ASN A 803 -26.70 40.83 0.77
C ASN A 803 -26.78 42.35 0.47
N GLY A 804 -27.37 42.76 -0.65
CA GLY A 804 -27.55 44.18 -1.03
C GLY A 804 -26.24 44.91 -1.35
N ILE A 805 -25.18 44.16 -1.65
CA ILE A 805 -23.85 44.69 -2.02
C ILE A 805 -23.83 45.11 -3.49
N ILE A 806 -24.46 44.33 -4.37
CA ILE A 806 -24.85 44.75 -5.71
C ILE A 806 -26.34 45.10 -5.65
N GLN A 807 -26.69 46.30 -6.09
CA GLN A 807 -28.08 46.72 -6.25
C GLN A 807 -28.48 46.59 -7.71
N ILE A 808 -29.48 45.75 -7.96
CA ILE A 808 -30.11 45.50 -9.26
C ILE A 808 -31.54 46.02 -9.19
#